data_AF-A0A7Z0TL08-F1
#
_entry.id   AF-A0A7Z0TL08-F1
#
_cell.length_a   1.000
_cell.length_b   1.000
_cell.length_c   1.000
_cell.angle_alpha   90.00
_cell.angle_beta   90.00
_cell.angle_gamma   90.00
#
_symmetry.space_group_name_H-M   'P 1'
#
loop_
_entity.id
_entity.type
_entity.pdbx_description
1 polymer ?
#
loop_
_entity_poly.entity_id
_entity_poly.type
_entity_poly.pdbx_seq_one_letter_code
_entity_poly.pdbx_strand_id
1 'polypeptide(L)'
;QDEAPQDEARSADTVPAQAAPVDGPVPAETGTETEAEIEAEIEAEVEAETVAESAGEAEERPEAVAGTEQEPAAEDAFQPAAPGYAEAEREAVLRVMRERRDVRQGFRTDPIPHEVLRRVLEAAHHAPSVGHSQPWDFVVIRSEETRQQMHELATRQREAYAKSLPKGRAKQFKQMKIEAILDTPVNIVVTADPTRGGRHTLGRHTQPQMAPYSAALAVENLWLAARAEGLGVGWVSFFDEREMVRALGLPEYLEVVAYLCVGYVDEFPDEPELVQAGWSKRRPLSWAVHEETYGRRALPGEEPHDLLAETIAGIRPLDAKALGEAWERQKRMTKPAGALGMLEIISAQLCGLSRQCPPPIPEPAAVAVFAGDHGVHAQGVTPWPQEVTGQMVANMLGGGAVSNAFATQVGAELCVVDVGVAADLPAQQGFLPRKVRPGTADMTQGPAMTREEAKAAIEVGIETARDLVAAGNKALLTGEMGIANTTASAALISVYTGTDPAEVTGRGTGIDDETLSRKTDVVRRALELHQPDPADPIGVLAAIGGLEHAAMVGLLLGGACLRTPVILDGVSAGAAALVARAIAPEVLAACIAGHRSAEPGHIAALNKLGLRPLVDLDLRLGEGTGALLALPLVQSTARAMHEVATFDSAGVTEK
;
A
#
# COMPACT_ATOMS: atom_id res chain seq x y z
N GLN A 1 -37.71 48.42 -53.75
CA GLN A 1 -38.12 47.10 -53.25
C GLN A 1 -36.96 46.60 -52.40
N ASP A 2 -36.49 47.41 -51.45
CA ASP A 2 -37.12 47.79 -50.15
C ASP A 2 -36.74 46.70 -49.13
N GLU A 3 -36.13 46.94 -47.98
CA GLU A 3 -35.98 48.11 -47.12
C GLU A 3 -34.80 47.84 -46.15
N ALA A 4 -34.05 48.88 -45.78
CA ALA A 4 -33.32 48.95 -44.50
C ALA A 4 -34.29 49.52 -43.42
N PRO A 5 -33.99 49.59 -42.09
CA PRO A 5 -32.86 50.35 -41.49
C PRO A 5 -32.11 49.56 -40.37
N GLN A 6 -30.85 49.88 -39.98
CA GLN A 6 -30.37 50.98 -39.10
C GLN A 6 -31.12 50.99 -37.74
N ASP A 7 -30.52 51.15 -36.56
CA ASP A 7 -29.47 52.12 -36.21
C ASP A 7 -28.96 51.94 -34.75
N GLU A 8 -27.82 52.59 -34.45
CA GLU A 8 -27.45 53.28 -33.17
C GLU A 8 -27.29 52.46 -31.85
N ALA A 9 -26.41 52.76 -30.89
CA ALA A 9 -25.46 53.85 -30.58
C ALA A 9 -24.42 53.30 -29.56
N ARG A 10 -23.10 53.51 -29.70
CA ARG A 10 -22.29 54.64 -29.17
C ARG A 10 -22.45 55.02 -27.68
N SER A 11 -21.39 54.69 -26.93
CA SER A 11 -20.63 55.49 -25.95
C SER A 11 -21.34 56.17 -24.76
N ALA A 12 -20.80 55.93 -23.55
CA ALA A 12 -20.26 57.01 -22.71
C ALA A 12 -19.43 56.46 -21.54
N ASP A 13 -18.24 57.04 -21.39
CA ASP A 13 -17.38 57.01 -20.21
C ASP A 13 -18.10 57.48 -18.94
N THR A 14 -17.70 56.96 -17.77
CA THR A 14 -17.51 57.78 -16.55
C THR A 14 -16.64 57.05 -15.51
N VAL A 15 -15.46 57.60 -15.26
CA VAL A 15 -14.68 57.57 -14.00
C VAL A 15 -14.74 59.06 -13.53
N PRO A 16 -14.84 59.50 -12.24
CA PRO A 16 -13.96 59.08 -11.13
C PRO A 16 -14.47 59.25 -9.66
N ALA A 17 -13.59 58.88 -8.72
CA ALA A 17 -13.24 59.56 -7.45
C ALA A 17 -14.19 59.67 -6.23
N GLN A 18 -13.68 59.12 -5.10
CA GLN A 18 -13.46 59.73 -3.76
C GLN A 18 -14.44 60.78 -3.20
N ALA A 19 -15.01 60.53 -2.00
CA ALA A 19 -14.70 61.23 -0.74
C ALA A 19 -15.71 60.94 0.40
N ALA A 20 -15.18 60.93 1.63
CA ALA A 20 -15.70 60.67 3.00
C ALA A 20 -16.75 61.70 3.55
N PRO A 21 -16.99 61.83 4.89
CA PRO A 21 -17.45 60.92 5.98
C PRO A 21 -18.75 61.47 6.66
N VAL A 22 -19.19 60.93 7.83
CA VAL A 22 -19.59 61.66 9.09
C VAL A 22 -20.50 60.82 10.03
N ASP A 23 -20.03 60.70 11.28
CA ASP A 23 -20.62 60.51 12.63
C ASP A 23 -21.50 59.31 13.08
N GLY A 24 -21.10 58.77 14.24
CA GLY A 24 -21.63 57.60 14.99
C GLY A 24 -22.85 57.86 15.90
N PRO A 25 -23.02 57.23 17.11
CA PRO A 25 -21.96 56.69 18.00
C PRO A 25 -22.29 55.39 18.84
N VAL A 26 -21.26 54.89 19.58
CA VAL A 26 -21.24 54.13 20.89
C VAL A 26 -21.53 52.59 20.88
N PRO A 27 -20.95 51.72 21.77
CA PRO A 27 -19.56 51.59 22.31
C PRO A 27 -19.00 50.12 22.36
N ALA A 28 -17.70 50.02 22.73
CA ALA A 28 -17.02 49.03 23.61
C ALA A 28 -17.18 47.51 23.31
N GLU A 29 -16.14 46.64 23.29
CA GLU A 29 -14.85 46.62 23.97
C GLU A 29 -13.91 45.63 23.24
N THR A 30 -12.63 46.02 23.17
CA THR A 30 -11.35 45.30 22.94
C THR A 30 -11.36 43.76 22.97
N GLY A 31 -10.60 43.02 22.18
CA GLY A 31 -9.47 43.33 21.29
C GLY A 31 -8.67 42.03 21.06
N THR A 32 -8.46 41.66 19.81
CA THR A 32 -7.49 40.65 19.36
C THR A 32 -6.19 41.34 18.94
N GLU A 33 -5.13 40.53 18.83
CA GLU A 33 -3.97 40.65 17.92
C GLU A 33 -2.56 40.95 18.49
N THR A 34 -1.78 39.87 18.44
CA THR A 34 -0.44 39.68 17.82
C THR A 34 0.84 40.12 18.54
N GLU A 35 1.73 39.12 18.62
CA GLU A 35 3.19 39.13 18.52
C GLU A 35 3.86 40.52 18.47
N ALA A 36 4.48 40.88 19.58
CA ALA A 36 5.94 40.96 19.69
C ALA A 36 6.27 41.28 21.15
N GLU A 37 7.51 40.98 21.53
CA GLU A 37 8.19 41.41 22.75
C GLU A 37 8.29 40.36 23.87
N ILE A 38 9.56 40.10 24.19
CA ILE A 38 10.11 39.56 25.44
C ILE A 38 10.49 38.06 25.38
N GLU A 39 11.52 37.79 24.57
CA GLU A 39 12.70 37.08 25.09
C GLU A 39 13.25 37.86 26.28
N ALA A 40 12.90 37.43 27.50
CA ALA A 40 13.63 37.59 28.76
C ALA A 40 12.63 37.47 29.92
N GLU A 41 12.63 36.33 30.61
CA GLU A 41 12.21 36.11 32.01
C GLU A 41 11.60 34.70 32.16
N ILE A 42 12.45 33.67 32.33
CA ILE A 42 12.23 32.61 33.33
C ILE A 42 13.62 32.16 33.83
N GLU A 43 14.35 33.08 34.46
CA GLU A 43 15.37 32.80 35.47
C GLU A 43 15.08 33.77 36.62
N ALA A 44 14.33 33.33 37.64
CA ALA A 44 14.34 33.83 39.03
C ALA A 44 13.01 33.53 39.73
N GLU A 45 12.96 32.40 40.43
CA GLU A 45 12.17 32.12 41.64
C GLU A 45 12.56 30.66 41.95
N VAL A 46 13.41 30.36 42.94
CA VAL A 46 13.08 30.32 44.36
C VAL A 46 14.36 30.41 45.22
N GLU A 47 14.48 31.49 45.99
CA GLU A 47 15.11 31.57 47.33
C GLU A 47 14.01 32.15 48.24
N ALA A 48 13.76 31.79 49.51
CA ALA A 48 14.40 30.92 50.47
C ALA A 48 13.38 30.66 51.62
N GLU A 49 13.48 29.53 52.30
CA GLU A 49 13.13 29.43 53.73
C GLU A 49 14.20 28.58 54.44
N THR A 50 14.88 29.22 55.39
CA THR A 50 15.96 28.69 56.24
C THR A 50 15.41 28.26 57.60
N VAL A 51 15.86 27.11 58.15
CA VAL A 51 16.26 26.95 59.57
C VAL A 51 17.30 25.80 59.72
N ALA A 52 18.51 26.18 60.18
CA ALA A 52 19.54 25.56 61.07
C ALA A 52 19.78 24.01 61.09
N GLU A 53 20.99 23.45 61.28
CA GLU A 53 22.13 23.85 62.11
C GLU A 53 23.42 22.97 61.88
N SER A 54 24.62 23.59 61.87
CA SER A 54 25.99 23.10 62.23
C SER A 54 26.71 22.00 61.38
N ALA A 55 28.03 21.98 61.10
CA ALA A 55 29.22 22.78 61.47
C ALA A 55 30.45 22.41 60.57
N GLY A 56 31.38 23.37 60.35
CA GLY A 56 32.84 23.24 60.10
C GLY A 56 33.33 22.61 58.77
N GLU A 57 34.36 23.06 58.03
CA GLU A 57 35.54 23.88 58.30
C GLU A 57 36.13 24.48 56.98
N ALA A 58 36.60 25.75 57.06
CA ALA A 58 37.83 26.39 56.53
C ALA A 58 38.40 26.01 55.13
N GLU A 59 38.39 26.93 54.14
CA GLU A 59 39.43 27.92 53.76
C GLU A 59 40.57 27.38 52.88
N GLU A 60 40.66 27.87 51.63
CA GLU A 60 41.80 28.67 51.10
C GLU A 60 41.58 29.02 49.61
N ARG A 61 41.66 30.31 49.28
CA ARG A 61 41.82 30.83 47.91
C ARG A 61 43.32 31.02 47.64
N PRO A 62 43.80 30.79 46.40
CA PRO A 62 44.93 31.53 45.89
C PRO A 62 44.54 32.56 44.82
N GLU A 63 45.34 33.62 44.81
CA GLU A 63 45.24 34.85 44.04
C GLU A 63 45.51 34.68 42.54
N ALA A 64 45.09 35.71 41.81
CA ALA A 64 45.24 35.89 40.37
C ALA A 64 46.69 35.88 39.87
N VAL A 65 46.90 35.25 38.70
CA VAL A 65 48.09 35.44 37.87
C VAL A 65 47.66 35.99 36.51
N ALA A 66 48.41 36.99 36.07
CA ALA A 66 48.17 37.91 34.98
C ALA A 66 48.10 37.27 33.59
N GLY A 67 47.23 37.89 32.77
CA GLY A 67 47.29 38.07 31.32
C GLY A 67 48.19 37.16 30.50
N THR A 68 47.58 36.18 29.85
CA THR A 68 48.01 35.68 28.55
C THR A 68 47.09 36.27 27.50
N GLU A 69 47.69 36.98 26.54
CA GLU A 69 47.04 37.40 25.30
C GLU A 69 46.33 36.19 24.68
N GLN A 70 45.01 36.26 24.54
CA GLN A 70 44.24 35.28 23.80
C GLN A 70 44.67 35.35 22.34
N GLU A 71 45.42 34.35 21.89
CA GLU A 71 45.52 34.01 20.47
C GLU A 71 44.10 33.91 19.88
N PRO A 72 43.89 34.35 18.63
CA PRO A 72 42.58 34.27 18.01
C PRO A 72 42.11 32.82 18.06
N ALA A 73 40.89 32.60 18.55
CA ALA A 73 40.26 31.29 18.64
C ALA A 73 40.51 30.55 17.33
N ALA A 74 41.26 29.44 17.40
CA ALA A 74 41.45 28.56 16.28
C ALA A 74 40.06 28.24 15.73
N GLU A 75 39.83 28.58 14.46
CA GLU A 75 38.67 28.13 13.71
C GLU A 75 38.47 26.65 14.04
N ASP A 76 37.26 26.27 14.47
CA ASP A 76 36.89 24.91 14.87
C ASP A 76 37.32 23.91 13.79
N ALA A 77 38.54 23.40 13.92
CA ALA A 77 39.08 22.38 13.06
C ALA A 77 38.34 21.10 13.46
N PHE A 78 37.26 20.80 12.73
CA PHE A 78 36.50 19.57 12.91
C PHE A 78 37.48 18.40 13.08
N GLN A 79 37.39 17.72 14.22
CA GLN A 79 38.17 16.52 14.43
C GLN A 79 37.86 15.54 13.29
N PRO A 80 38.88 14.87 12.72
CA PRO A 80 38.64 13.93 11.64
C PRO A 80 37.68 12.84 12.12
N ALA A 81 36.73 12.46 11.25
CA ALA A 81 35.82 11.37 11.55
C ALA A 81 36.60 10.08 11.89
N ALA A 82 36.02 9.24 12.74
CA ALA A 82 36.60 7.94 13.06
C ALA A 82 36.84 7.14 11.76
N PRO A 83 38.02 6.50 11.60
CA PRO A 83 38.33 5.78 10.38
C PRO A 83 37.38 4.60 10.20
N GLY A 84 36.88 4.42 8.98
CA GLY A 84 36.15 3.20 8.61
C GLY A 84 37.08 2.02 8.35
N TYR A 85 36.50 0.83 8.22
CA TYR A 85 37.20 -0.39 7.80
C TYR A 85 37.80 -0.28 6.39
N ALA A 86 38.78 -1.14 6.10
CA ALA A 86 39.39 -1.24 4.78
C ALA A 86 38.34 -1.67 3.73
N GLU A 87 38.56 -1.31 2.48
CA GLU A 87 37.59 -1.54 1.40
C GLU A 87 37.15 -3.01 1.27
N ALA A 88 38.11 -3.94 1.29
CA ALA A 88 37.82 -5.38 1.22
C ALA A 88 36.95 -5.88 2.39
N GLU A 89 37.15 -5.34 3.60
CA GLU A 89 36.36 -5.70 4.78
C GLU A 89 34.93 -5.15 4.66
N ARG A 90 34.79 -3.90 4.19
CA ARG A 90 33.47 -3.31 3.91
C ARG A 90 32.72 -4.08 2.83
N GLU A 91 33.39 -4.44 1.74
CA GLU A 91 32.80 -5.23 0.66
C GLU A 91 32.37 -6.62 1.15
N ALA A 92 33.17 -7.27 2.00
CA ALA A 92 32.82 -8.55 2.59
C ALA A 92 31.53 -8.46 3.43
N VAL A 93 31.42 -7.45 4.30
CA VAL A 93 30.20 -7.22 5.11
C VAL A 93 28.98 -6.98 4.21
N LEU A 94 29.09 -6.07 3.24
CA LEU A 94 28.00 -5.77 2.31
C LEU A 94 27.61 -6.97 1.45
N ARG A 95 28.59 -7.81 1.07
CA ARG A 95 28.35 -9.05 0.35
C ARG A 95 27.56 -10.04 1.19
N VAL A 96 27.94 -10.27 2.45
CA VAL A 96 27.20 -11.14 3.37
C VAL A 96 25.76 -10.62 3.57
N MET A 97 25.58 -9.31 3.77
CA MET A 97 24.25 -8.67 3.88
C MET A 97 23.41 -8.78 2.59
N ARG A 98 24.02 -8.85 1.41
CA ARG A 98 23.29 -9.05 0.15
C ARG A 98 22.99 -10.52 -0.12
N GLU A 99 23.89 -11.42 0.25
CA GLU A 99 23.87 -12.84 -0.09
C GLU A 99 23.30 -13.74 1.00
N ARG A 100 23.08 -13.27 2.23
CA ARG A 100 22.35 -14.07 3.23
C ARG A 100 20.93 -14.37 2.72
N ARG A 101 20.52 -15.62 2.87
CA ARG A 101 19.26 -16.15 2.38
C ARG A 101 18.51 -16.82 3.51
N ASP A 102 17.20 -16.78 3.38
CA ASP A 102 16.30 -17.65 4.13
C ASP A 102 16.20 -18.98 3.42
N VAL A 103 17.08 -19.90 3.82
CA VAL A 103 17.29 -21.21 3.21
C VAL A 103 16.22 -22.17 3.70
N ARG A 104 15.49 -22.78 2.78
CA ARG A 104 14.41 -23.73 3.14
C ARG A 104 14.71 -25.17 2.75
N GLN A 105 15.72 -25.39 1.92
CA GLN A 105 16.07 -26.69 1.34
C GLN A 105 17.58 -26.79 1.06
N GLY A 106 18.05 -28.01 0.77
CA GLY A 106 19.45 -28.25 0.44
C GLY A 106 20.38 -28.26 1.65
N PHE A 107 19.83 -28.43 2.86
CA PHE A 107 20.61 -28.65 4.07
C PHE A 107 21.27 -30.02 4.05
N ARG A 108 22.50 -30.06 4.56
CA ARG A 108 23.29 -31.27 4.72
C ARG A 108 23.22 -31.73 6.17
N THR A 109 23.37 -33.04 6.36
CA THR A 109 23.35 -33.67 7.69
C THR A 109 24.70 -33.56 8.42
N ASP A 110 25.71 -32.92 7.81
CA ASP A 110 27.02 -32.70 8.42
C ASP A 110 26.87 -31.96 9.77
N PRO A 111 27.49 -32.45 10.86
CA PRO A 111 27.43 -31.78 12.14
C PRO A 111 28.15 -30.42 12.09
N ILE A 112 27.57 -29.41 12.73
CA ILE A 112 28.22 -28.10 12.89
C ILE A 112 29.28 -28.22 14.01
N PRO A 113 30.56 -27.92 13.73
CA PRO A 113 31.59 -27.92 14.76
C PRO A 113 31.25 -26.95 15.90
N HIS A 114 31.57 -27.33 17.14
CA HIS A 114 31.15 -26.56 18.33
C HIS A 114 31.73 -25.15 18.32
N GLU A 115 32.96 -24.98 17.86
CA GLU A 115 33.63 -23.69 17.73
C GLU A 115 32.99 -22.78 16.68
N VAL A 116 32.47 -23.34 15.59
CA VAL A 116 31.73 -22.59 14.57
C VAL A 116 30.41 -22.11 15.17
N LEU A 117 29.63 -23.01 15.78
CA LEU A 117 28.36 -22.66 16.41
C LEU A 117 28.55 -21.62 17.54
N ARG A 118 29.64 -21.74 18.31
CA ARG A 118 29.99 -20.75 19.34
C ARG A 118 30.25 -19.38 18.74
N ARG A 119 31.03 -19.26 17.66
CA ARG A 119 31.27 -17.96 16.99
C ARG A 119 29.99 -17.33 16.48
N VAL A 120 29.08 -18.14 15.93
CA VAL A 120 27.76 -17.70 15.47
C VAL A 120 26.91 -17.16 16.63
N LEU A 121 26.86 -17.87 17.76
CA LEU A 121 26.13 -17.44 18.95
C LEU A 121 26.78 -16.21 19.63
N GLU A 122 28.12 -16.13 19.64
CA GLU A 122 28.86 -14.97 20.15
C GLU A 122 28.55 -13.72 19.31
N ALA A 123 28.53 -13.84 17.98
CA ALA A 123 28.15 -12.75 17.09
C ALA A 123 26.69 -12.29 17.34
N ALA A 124 25.77 -13.24 17.52
CA ALA A 124 24.39 -12.95 17.90
C ALA A 124 24.31 -12.19 19.23
N HIS A 125 25.09 -12.60 20.23
CA HIS A 125 25.15 -11.96 21.54
C HIS A 125 25.82 -10.57 21.52
N HIS A 126 26.60 -10.24 20.49
CA HIS A 126 27.14 -8.90 20.28
C HIS A 126 26.13 -7.91 19.68
N ALA A 127 24.88 -8.31 19.43
CA ALA A 127 23.87 -7.40 18.93
C ALA A 127 23.62 -6.21 19.89
N PRO A 128 23.28 -5.04 19.36
CA PRO A 128 22.85 -3.94 20.20
C PRO A 128 21.50 -4.26 20.86
N SER A 129 21.30 -3.76 22.07
CA SER A 129 20.02 -3.86 22.77
C SER A 129 19.68 -2.56 23.48
N VAL A 130 18.40 -2.22 23.50
CA VAL A 130 17.92 -1.05 24.23
C VAL A 130 18.26 -1.20 25.72
N GLY A 131 18.91 -0.17 26.26
CA GLY A 131 19.42 -0.16 27.64
C GLY A 131 20.51 -1.20 27.92
N HIS A 132 21.20 -1.71 26.90
CA HIS A 132 22.27 -2.73 27.01
C HIS A 132 21.85 -3.97 27.82
N SER A 133 20.61 -4.37 27.64
CA SER A 133 19.89 -5.35 28.46
C SER A 133 20.01 -6.80 27.98
N GLN A 134 20.41 -7.00 26.71
CA GLN A 134 20.62 -8.32 26.10
C GLN A 134 19.45 -9.29 26.41
N PRO A 135 18.20 -8.94 26.04
CA PRO A 135 17.00 -9.63 26.51
C PRO A 135 16.84 -11.05 25.96
N TRP A 136 17.72 -11.50 25.06
CA TRP A 136 17.56 -12.77 24.36
C TRP A 136 18.18 -13.95 25.11
N ASP A 137 17.62 -15.13 24.88
CA ASP A 137 18.29 -16.42 25.11
C ASP A 137 18.27 -17.25 23.83
N PHE A 138 19.24 -18.16 23.70
CA PHE A 138 19.37 -19.08 22.57
C PHE A 138 19.20 -20.52 23.06
N VAL A 139 18.06 -21.14 22.77
CA VAL A 139 17.80 -22.55 23.08
C VAL A 139 18.26 -23.41 21.91
N VAL A 140 19.41 -24.07 22.08
CA VAL A 140 20.02 -24.92 21.04
C VAL A 140 19.42 -26.33 21.11
N ILE A 141 18.71 -26.73 20.05
CA ILE A 141 18.04 -28.02 19.92
C ILE A 141 18.83 -28.90 18.96
N ARG A 142 19.33 -30.04 19.45
CA ARG A 142 20.00 -31.07 18.65
C ARG A 142 19.26 -32.41 18.66
N SER A 143 18.44 -32.64 19.69
CA SER A 143 17.67 -33.88 19.86
C SER A 143 16.72 -34.07 18.68
N GLU A 144 16.85 -35.20 17.98
CA GLU A 144 15.94 -35.57 16.89
C GLU A 144 14.49 -35.68 17.38
N GLU A 145 14.28 -36.18 18.60
CA GLU A 145 12.95 -36.26 19.21
C GLU A 145 12.30 -34.87 19.36
N THR A 146 13.03 -33.90 19.88
CA THR A 146 12.53 -32.52 20.01
C THR A 146 12.27 -31.90 18.64
N ARG A 147 13.17 -32.12 17.66
CA ARG A 147 12.97 -31.62 16.29
C ARG A 147 11.75 -32.25 15.62
N GLN A 148 11.50 -33.54 15.85
CA GLN A 148 10.30 -34.24 15.39
C GLN A 148 9.02 -33.63 15.98
N GLN A 149 9.01 -33.37 17.29
CA GLN A 149 7.88 -32.71 17.93
C GLN A 149 7.63 -31.31 17.34
N MET A 150 8.67 -30.51 17.14
CA MET A 150 8.55 -29.17 16.53
C MET A 150 8.07 -29.25 15.08
N HIS A 151 8.55 -30.23 14.31
CA HIS A 151 8.11 -30.46 12.95
C HIS A 151 6.61 -30.78 12.86
N GLU A 152 6.08 -31.56 13.81
CA GLU A 152 4.65 -31.87 13.90
C GLU A 152 3.81 -30.63 14.21
N LEU A 153 4.24 -29.79 15.16
CA LEU A 153 3.59 -28.51 15.46
C LEU A 153 3.54 -27.63 14.21
N ALA A 154 4.69 -27.50 13.54
CA ALA A 154 4.84 -26.68 12.34
C ALA A 154 3.94 -27.16 11.19
N THR A 155 3.87 -28.48 11.01
CA THR A 155 3.06 -29.10 9.96
C THR A 155 1.57 -28.85 10.18
N ARG A 156 1.07 -28.97 11.42
CA ARG A 156 -0.35 -28.68 11.71
C ARG A 156 -0.73 -27.24 11.39
N GLN A 157 0.09 -26.27 11.78
CA GLN A 157 -0.16 -24.86 11.50
C GLN A 157 -0.04 -24.53 10.01
N ARG A 158 0.96 -25.11 9.33
CA ARG A 158 1.09 -25.01 7.87
C ARG A 158 -0.14 -25.53 7.14
N GLU A 159 -0.70 -26.67 7.56
CA GLU A 159 -1.93 -27.21 6.96
C GLU A 159 -3.14 -26.32 7.20
N ALA A 160 -3.26 -25.73 8.39
CA ALA A 160 -4.32 -24.77 8.69
C ALA A 160 -4.21 -23.51 7.80
N TYR A 161 -3.01 -22.96 7.65
CA TYR A 161 -2.74 -21.82 6.76
C TYR A 161 -2.96 -22.17 5.28
N ALA A 162 -2.53 -23.35 4.82
CA ALA A 162 -2.76 -23.79 3.45
C ALA A 162 -4.26 -23.86 3.09
N LYS A 163 -5.12 -24.18 4.07
CA LYS A 163 -6.58 -24.22 3.90
C LYS A 163 -7.22 -22.83 3.85
N SER A 164 -6.57 -21.79 4.40
CA SER A 164 -7.08 -20.42 4.33
C SER A 164 -6.64 -19.67 3.06
N LEU A 165 -5.64 -20.18 2.33
CA LEU A 165 -5.14 -19.55 1.10
C LEU A 165 -6.11 -19.72 -0.09
N PRO A 166 -6.26 -18.70 -0.94
CA PRO A 166 -6.93 -18.82 -2.24
C PRO A 166 -6.26 -19.90 -3.11
N LYS A 167 -7.02 -20.58 -4.00
CA LYS A 167 -6.55 -21.75 -4.77
C LYS A 167 -5.19 -21.54 -5.48
N GLY A 168 -4.98 -20.38 -6.12
CA GLY A 168 -3.73 -20.05 -6.80
C GLY A 168 -2.54 -19.95 -5.85
N ARG A 169 -2.69 -19.21 -4.73
CA ARG A 169 -1.70 -19.12 -3.65
C ARG A 169 -1.48 -20.46 -2.97
N ALA A 170 -2.52 -21.25 -2.75
CA ALA A 170 -2.42 -22.58 -2.16
C ALA A 170 -1.59 -23.53 -3.05
N LYS A 171 -1.70 -23.45 -4.38
CA LYS A 171 -0.88 -24.22 -5.31
C LYS A 171 0.61 -23.83 -5.21
N GLN A 172 0.91 -22.54 -5.21
CA GLN A 172 2.28 -22.03 -5.00
C GLN A 172 2.81 -22.44 -3.63
N PHE A 173 1.99 -22.32 -2.59
CA PHE A 173 2.33 -22.63 -1.20
C PHE A 173 2.66 -24.11 -0.99
N LYS A 174 1.93 -25.04 -1.63
CA LYS A 174 2.22 -26.48 -1.57
C LYS A 174 3.62 -26.84 -2.08
N GLN A 175 4.17 -26.04 -2.99
CA GLN A 175 5.52 -26.25 -3.52
C GLN A 175 6.61 -25.81 -2.53
N MET A 176 6.30 -24.95 -1.56
CA MET A 176 7.25 -24.50 -0.53
C MET A 176 7.31 -25.51 0.61
N LYS A 177 8.45 -26.16 0.80
CA LYS A 177 8.68 -27.22 1.81
C LYS A 177 9.05 -26.64 3.19
N ILE A 178 8.76 -27.38 4.27
CA ILE A 178 9.24 -27.14 5.65
C ILE A 178 10.07 -28.36 6.12
N GLU A 179 10.96 -28.84 5.25
CA GLU A 179 11.79 -30.02 5.56
C GLU A 179 12.99 -29.62 6.43
N ALA A 180 13.36 -28.33 6.43
CA ALA A 180 14.51 -27.78 7.16
C ALA A 180 14.56 -28.11 8.66
N ILE A 181 13.44 -28.30 9.37
CA ILE A 181 13.46 -28.64 10.81
C ILE A 181 14.18 -29.97 11.05
N LEU A 182 13.90 -30.98 10.23
CA LEU A 182 14.48 -32.31 10.38
C LEU A 182 15.80 -32.48 9.62
N ASP A 183 15.95 -31.76 8.51
CA ASP A 183 17.15 -31.81 7.66
C ASP A 183 18.36 -31.09 8.29
N THR A 184 18.12 -30.18 9.24
CA THR A 184 19.21 -29.44 9.90
C THR A 184 19.73 -30.14 11.16
N PRO A 185 21.05 -30.21 11.38
CA PRO A 185 21.63 -30.82 12.57
C PRO A 185 21.37 -30.03 13.86
N VAL A 186 21.03 -28.74 13.74
CA VAL A 186 20.79 -27.83 14.87
C VAL A 186 19.60 -26.92 14.55
N ASN A 187 18.64 -26.84 15.48
CA ASN A 187 17.68 -25.74 15.53
C ASN A 187 17.99 -24.81 16.71
N ILE A 188 17.64 -23.53 16.58
CA ILE A 188 17.84 -22.54 17.63
C ILE A 188 16.53 -21.78 17.83
N VAL A 189 16.01 -21.79 19.04
CA VAL A 189 14.92 -20.90 19.43
C VAL A 189 15.51 -19.66 20.08
N VAL A 190 15.11 -18.50 19.59
CA VAL A 190 15.50 -17.20 20.15
C VAL A 190 14.30 -16.63 20.88
N THR A 191 14.47 -16.37 22.17
CA THR A 191 13.43 -15.78 23.03
C THR A 191 13.75 -14.33 23.34
N ALA A 192 12.79 -13.60 23.89
CA ALA A 192 12.99 -12.31 24.53
C ALA A 192 12.39 -12.34 25.95
N ASP A 193 13.20 -12.01 26.94
CA ASP A 193 12.80 -11.77 28.32
C ASP A 193 12.58 -10.26 28.51
N PRO A 194 11.32 -9.80 28.61
CA PRO A 194 11.03 -8.38 28.78
C PRO A 194 11.50 -7.84 30.14
N THR A 195 11.76 -8.72 31.12
CA THR A 195 12.13 -8.36 32.50
C THR A 195 13.63 -8.14 32.69
N ARG A 196 14.46 -8.61 31.75
CA ARG A 196 15.93 -8.54 31.83
C ARG A 196 16.44 -7.09 31.74
N GLY A 197 17.33 -6.69 32.65
CA GLY A 197 17.78 -5.30 32.80
C GLY A 197 17.00 -4.48 33.85
N GLY A 198 15.93 -5.06 34.41
CA GLY A 198 15.17 -4.45 35.50
C GLY A 198 14.28 -3.28 35.08
N ARG A 199 13.62 -2.67 36.08
CA ARG A 199 12.54 -1.67 35.88
C ARG A 199 12.96 -0.38 35.19
N HIS A 200 14.25 -0.02 35.28
CA HIS A 200 14.77 1.27 34.81
C HIS A 200 15.64 1.15 33.55
N THR A 201 15.37 0.14 32.72
CA THR A 201 16.04 -0.01 31.43
C THR A 201 15.70 1.18 30.53
N LEU A 202 16.70 2.00 30.21
CA LEU A 202 16.56 3.18 29.36
C LEU A 202 15.88 2.83 28.03
N GLY A 203 14.91 3.64 27.61
CA GLY A 203 14.11 3.43 26.39
C GLY A 203 13.01 2.36 26.51
N ARG A 204 13.26 1.24 27.20
CA ARG A 204 12.27 0.15 27.34
C ARG A 204 11.12 0.51 28.29
N HIS A 205 11.38 1.32 29.31
CA HIS A 205 10.31 1.78 30.21
C HIS A 205 9.17 2.49 29.45
N THR A 206 9.51 3.28 28.44
CA THR A 206 8.55 3.98 27.57
C THR A 206 8.10 3.14 26.38
N GLN A 207 8.90 2.16 25.94
CA GLN A 207 8.60 1.25 24.83
C GLN A 207 8.93 -0.20 25.18
N PRO A 208 8.01 -0.93 25.86
CA PRO A 208 8.24 -2.31 26.28
C PRO A 208 8.56 -3.28 25.12
N GLN A 209 8.01 -3.04 23.93
CA GLN A 209 8.22 -3.82 22.71
C GLN A 209 9.67 -3.80 22.18
N MET A 210 10.56 -2.98 22.74
CA MET A 210 11.96 -2.96 22.34
C MET A 210 12.74 -4.24 22.74
N ALA A 211 12.22 -5.06 23.65
CA ALA A 211 12.84 -6.33 24.02
C ALA A 211 12.87 -7.33 22.84
N PRO A 212 11.74 -7.71 22.21
CA PRO A 212 11.75 -8.57 21.03
C PRO A 212 12.47 -7.93 19.83
N TYR A 213 12.42 -6.59 19.67
CA TYR A 213 13.18 -5.93 18.59
C TYR A 213 14.69 -6.05 18.79
N SER A 214 15.19 -5.95 20.03
CA SER A 214 16.61 -6.18 20.32
C SER A 214 17.00 -7.63 20.03
N ALA A 215 16.14 -8.60 20.36
CA ALA A 215 16.36 -10.00 20.01
C ALA A 215 16.34 -10.26 18.49
N ALA A 216 15.51 -9.55 17.72
CA ALA A 216 15.53 -9.63 16.26
C ALA A 216 16.87 -9.17 15.66
N LEU A 217 17.54 -8.18 16.28
CA LEU A 217 18.91 -7.78 15.89
C LEU A 217 19.93 -8.89 16.19
N ALA A 218 19.76 -9.61 17.30
CA ALA A 218 20.57 -10.79 17.61
C ALA A 218 20.38 -11.89 16.56
N VAL A 219 19.15 -12.08 16.07
CA VAL A 219 18.87 -13.02 14.97
C VAL A 219 19.55 -12.59 13.67
N GLU A 220 19.51 -11.30 13.30
CA GLU A 220 20.22 -10.82 12.10
C GLU A 220 21.73 -11.04 12.21
N ASN A 221 22.34 -10.72 13.35
CA ASN A 221 23.77 -10.98 13.59
C ASN A 221 24.10 -12.48 13.47
N LEU A 222 23.25 -13.35 14.03
CA LEU A 222 23.36 -14.81 13.89
C LEU A 222 23.37 -15.20 12.42
N TRP A 223 22.46 -14.65 11.61
CA TRP A 223 22.33 -14.95 10.19
C TRP A 223 23.55 -14.52 9.38
N LEU A 224 24.05 -13.32 9.64
CA LEU A 224 25.23 -12.77 8.97
C LEU A 224 26.48 -13.59 9.32
N ALA A 225 26.67 -13.92 10.60
CA ALA A 225 27.78 -14.77 11.04
C ALA A 225 27.68 -16.18 10.47
N ALA A 226 26.50 -16.80 10.49
CA ALA A 226 26.27 -18.11 9.89
C ALA A 226 26.60 -18.12 8.39
N ARG A 227 26.15 -17.10 7.64
CA ARG A 227 26.47 -16.98 6.21
C ARG A 227 27.97 -16.85 5.96
N ALA A 228 28.70 -16.12 6.82
CA ALA A 228 30.16 -16.00 6.74
C ALA A 228 30.89 -17.32 7.03
N GLU A 229 30.34 -18.16 7.90
CA GLU A 229 30.85 -19.51 8.23
C GLU A 229 30.43 -20.59 7.21
N GLY A 230 29.68 -20.22 6.16
CA GLY A 230 29.17 -21.16 5.16
C GLY A 230 27.94 -21.96 5.60
N LEU A 231 27.27 -21.54 6.67
CA LEU A 231 26.02 -22.13 7.15
C LEU A 231 24.81 -21.45 6.52
N GLY A 232 23.82 -22.25 6.12
CA GLY A 232 22.47 -21.81 5.83
C GLY A 232 21.68 -21.61 7.13
N VAL A 233 20.76 -20.65 7.10
CA VAL A 233 19.78 -20.44 8.16
C VAL A 233 18.40 -20.31 7.52
N GLY A 234 17.42 -21.05 8.05
CA GLY A 234 16.02 -20.98 7.67
C GLY A 234 15.15 -20.55 8.84
N TRP A 235 14.32 -19.52 8.66
CA TRP A 235 13.37 -19.08 9.68
C TRP A 235 12.02 -19.76 9.50
N VAL A 236 11.59 -20.52 10.50
CA VAL A 236 10.26 -21.16 10.50
C VAL A 236 9.30 -20.37 11.39
N SER A 237 8.20 -19.92 10.80
CA SER A 237 7.19 -19.08 11.48
C SER A 237 5.81 -19.74 11.60
N PHE A 238 5.69 -21.04 11.26
CA PHE A 238 4.43 -21.77 11.34
C PHE A 238 4.20 -22.36 12.73
N PHE A 239 4.20 -21.55 13.79
CA PHE A 239 4.00 -22.06 15.15
C PHE A 239 2.85 -21.33 15.85
N ASP A 240 2.08 -22.10 16.63
CA ASP A 240 1.33 -21.52 17.74
C ASP A 240 2.33 -21.35 18.90
N GLU A 241 2.54 -20.11 19.32
CA GLU A 241 3.52 -19.76 20.34
C GLU A 241 3.27 -20.51 21.65
N ARG A 242 2.00 -20.66 22.06
CA ARG A 242 1.63 -21.32 23.32
C ARG A 242 1.91 -22.82 23.30
N GLU A 243 1.72 -23.47 22.15
CA GLU A 243 2.09 -24.88 21.96
C GLU A 243 3.60 -25.05 22.01
N MET A 244 4.36 -24.17 21.35
CA MET A 244 5.82 -24.22 21.33
C MET A 244 6.44 -23.99 22.71
N VAL A 245 5.98 -22.98 23.45
CA VAL A 245 6.40 -22.70 24.83
C VAL A 245 6.21 -23.92 25.72
N ARG A 246 5.04 -24.57 25.66
CA ARG A 246 4.75 -25.78 26.44
C ARG A 246 5.62 -26.98 26.02
N ALA A 247 5.77 -27.21 24.73
CA ALA A 247 6.52 -28.34 24.20
C ALA A 247 8.02 -28.26 24.54
N LEU A 248 8.58 -27.04 24.56
CA LEU A 248 9.99 -26.80 24.90
C LEU A 248 10.23 -26.54 26.39
N GLY A 249 9.17 -26.48 27.20
CA GLY A 249 9.28 -26.18 28.64
C GLY A 249 9.80 -24.77 28.93
N LEU A 250 9.52 -23.81 28.05
CA LEU A 250 9.93 -22.42 28.24
C LEU A 250 9.08 -21.74 29.34
N PRO A 251 9.66 -20.83 30.13
CA PRO A 251 8.87 -20.00 31.04
C PRO A 251 7.82 -19.17 30.29
N GLU A 252 6.61 -19.08 30.85
CA GLU A 252 5.44 -18.44 30.19
C GLU A 252 5.61 -16.93 29.93
N TYR A 253 6.54 -16.27 30.62
CA TYR A 253 6.81 -14.84 30.44
C TYR A 253 7.77 -14.53 29.29
N LEU A 254 8.40 -15.56 28.70
CA LEU A 254 9.26 -15.39 27.54
C LEU A 254 8.43 -15.29 26.27
N GLU A 255 8.76 -14.31 25.43
CA GLU A 255 8.25 -14.21 24.07
C GLU A 255 9.17 -15.00 23.14
N VAL A 256 8.61 -15.79 22.22
CA VAL A 256 9.42 -16.49 21.22
C VAL A 256 9.56 -15.62 19.97
N VAL A 257 10.77 -15.16 19.71
CA VAL A 257 11.08 -14.26 18.60
C VAL A 257 11.34 -15.03 17.32
N ALA A 258 12.12 -16.12 17.37
CA ALA A 258 12.47 -16.89 16.17
C ALA A 258 12.66 -18.39 16.45
N TYR A 259 12.32 -19.22 15.45
CA TYR A 259 12.73 -20.62 15.37
C TYR A 259 13.59 -20.80 14.12
N LEU A 260 14.88 -21.06 14.31
CA LEU A 260 15.89 -21.09 13.25
C LEU A 260 16.37 -22.52 13.00
N CYS A 261 16.47 -22.91 11.74
CA CYS A 261 17.11 -24.14 11.28
C CYS A 261 18.51 -23.80 10.77
N VAL A 262 19.56 -24.45 11.28
CA VAL A 262 20.95 -24.09 10.98
C VAL A 262 21.74 -25.33 10.56
N GLY A 263 22.45 -25.24 9.43
CA GLY A 263 23.25 -26.34 8.88
C GLY A 263 24.08 -25.92 7.67
N TYR A 264 25.02 -26.76 7.26
CA TYR A 264 25.67 -26.59 5.96
C TYR A 264 24.68 -26.83 4.83
N VAL A 265 24.91 -26.20 3.67
CA VAL A 265 24.06 -26.33 2.49
C VAL A 265 24.88 -26.76 1.29
N ASP A 266 24.24 -27.44 0.33
CA ASP A 266 24.90 -27.82 -0.91
C ASP A 266 25.26 -26.59 -1.76
N GLU A 267 24.37 -25.61 -1.82
CA GLU A 267 24.56 -24.36 -2.54
C GLU A 267 23.71 -23.23 -1.92
N PHE A 268 24.17 -21.99 -2.01
CA PHE A 268 23.39 -20.81 -1.64
C PHE A 268 22.70 -20.23 -2.88
N PRO A 269 21.38 -19.99 -2.85
CA PRO A 269 20.69 -19.46 -4.02
C PRO A 269 21.08 -17.99 -4.27
N ASP A 270 21.29 -17.65 -5.55
CA ASP A 270 21.69 -16.30 -5.98
C ASP A 270 20.65 -15.22 -5.61
N GLU A 271 19.37 -15.58 -5.50
CA GLU A 271 18.29 -14.70 -5.09
C GLU A 271 17.34 -15.39 -4.10
N PRO A 272 16.50 -14.65 -3.34
CA PRO A 272 15.59 -15.27 -2.38
C PRO A 272 14.62 -16.26 -3.06
N GLU A 273 14.42 -17.44 -2.46
CA GLU A 273 13.55 -18.49 -3.02
C GLU A 273 12.11 -18.00 -3.31
N LEU A 274 11.57 -17.11 -2.47
CA LEU A 274 10.26 -16.51 -2.70
C LEU A 274 10.21 -15.64 -3.98
N VAL A 275 11.31 -15.00 -4.35
CA VAL A 275 11.43 -14.23 -5.60
C VAL A 275 11.52 -15.18 -6.79
N GLN A 276 12.33 -16.25 -6.70
CA GLN A 276 12.43 -17.30 -7.73
C GLN A 276 11.07 -17.95 -8.01
N ALA A 277 10.31 -18.21 -6.95
CA ALA A 277 8.96 -18.78 -7.03
C ALA A 277 7.89 -17.77 -7.52
N GLY A 278 8.25 -16.49 -7.68
CA GLY A 278 7.33 -15.41 -8.03
C GLY A 278 6.27 -15.13 -6.97
N TRP A 279 6.55 -15.48 -5.70
CA TRP A 279 5.68 -15.23 -4.55
C TRP A 279 5.69 -13.76 -4.14
N SER A 280 6.84 -13.09 -4.24
CA SER A 280 6.97 -11.66 -3.95
C SER A 280 8.09 -11.03 -4.79
N LYS A 281 8.13 -9.70 -4.80
CA LYS A 281 9.20 -8.89 -5.40
C LYS A 281 9.77 -7.92 -4.38
N ARG A 282 11.07 -7.66 -4.48
CA ARG A 282 11.73 -6.64 -3.66
C ARG A 282 11.25 -5.25 -4.05
N ARG A 283 10.81 -4.47 -3.07
CA ARG A 283 10.54 -3.03 -3.24
C ARG A 283 11.86 -2.28 -3.45
N PRO A 284 11.94 -1.30 -4.37
CA PRO A 284 13.13 -0.48 -4.52
C PRO A 284 13.35 0.42 -3.29
N LEU A 285 14.62 0.80 -3.06
CA LEU A 285 15.01 1.60 -1.90
C LEU A 285 14.29 2.97 -1.87
N SER A 286 14.10 3.60 -3.03
CA SER A 286 13.41 4.88 -3.17
C SER A 286 11.97 4.87 -2.66
N TRP A 287 11.34 3.69 -2.52
CA TRP A 287 10.00 3.59 -1.93
C TRP A 287 10.00 3.54 -0.40
N ALA A 288 11.15 3.30 0.22
CA ALA A 288 11.30 3.12 1.66
C ALA A 288 12.00 4.30 2.36
N VAL A 289 12.66 5.18 1.59
CA VAL A 289 13.36 6.35 2.13
C VAL A 289 12.46 7.58 2.00
N HIS A 290 12.32 8.29 3.12
CA HIS A 290 11.58 9.54 3.24
C HIS A 290 12.47 10.58 3.91
N GLU A 291 12.50 11.80 3.39
CA GLU A 291 13.31 12.90 3.89
C GLU A 291 12.48 13.79 4.82
N GLU A 292 12.89 13.91 6.09
CA GLU A 292 12.22 14.63 7.19
C GLU A 292 10.84 14.08 7.60
N THR A 293 9.91 13.92 6.65
CA THR A 293 8.52 13.52 6.92
C THR A 293 8.07 12.37 6.03
N TYR A 294 7.19 11.51 6.57
CA TYR A 294 6.61 10.40 5.80
C TYR A 294 5.86 10.95 4.57
N GLY A 295 6.05 10.29 3.43
CA GLY A 295 5.53 10.73 2.12
C GLY A 295 6.54 11.52 1.27
N ARG A 296 7.50 12.22 1.88
CA ARG A 296 8.52 13.01 1.15
C ARG A 296 9.66 12.10 0.67
N ARG A 297 9.44 11.34 -0.40
CA ARG A 297 10.39 10.31 -0.89
C ARG A 297 11.57 10.92 -1.65
N ALA A 298 12.78 10.68 -1.19
CA ALA A 298 14.05 11.01 -1.85
C ALA A 298 15.14 10.04 -1.39
N LEU A 299 16.05 9.65 -2.28
CA LEU A 299 17.33 9.11 -1.82
C LEU A 299 18.24 10.27 -1.38
N PRO A 300 19.20 10.04 -0.45
CA PRO A 300 20.15 11.09 -0.07
C PRO A 300 20.88 11.67 -1.28
N GLY A 301 20.76 12.99 -1.48
CA GLY A 301 21.35 13.71 -2.61
C GLY A 301 20.45 13.84 -3.86
N GLU A 302 19.23 13.32 -3.81
CA GLU A 302 18.19 13.53 -4.83
C GLU A 302 17.11 14.49 -4.32
N GLU A 303 16.44 15.19 -5.24
CA GLU A 303 15.29 16.04 -4.89
C GLU A 303 14.07 15.18 -4.55
N PRO A 304 13.26 15.53 -3.53
CA PRO A 304 12.00 14.85 -3.25
C PRO A 304 11.11 14.71 -4.47
N HIS A 305 10.60 13.50 -4.68
CA HIS A 305 9.73 13.19 -5.79
C HIS A 305 8.28 13.08 -5.33
N ASP A 306 7.40 13.76 -6.07
CA ASP A 306 5.95 13.60 -5.96
C ASP A 306 5.55 12.20 -6.45
N LEU A 307 4.94 11.39 -5.58
CA LEU A 307 4.55 10.01 -5.89
C LEU A 307 3.63 9.93 -7.11
N LEU A 308 2.69 10.88 -7.22
CA LEU A 308 1.76 10.92 -8.35
C LEU A 308 2.52 11.22 -9.65
N ALA A 309 3.41 12.20 -9.64
CA ALA A 309 4.20 12.57 -10.82
C ALA A 309 5.15 11.44 -11.25
N GLU A 310 5.85 10.79 -10.30
CA GLU A 310 6.69 9.63 -10.56
C GLU A 310 5.88 8.50 -11.23
N THR A 311 4.69 8.24 -10.70
CA THR A 311 3.80 7.19 -11.20
C THR A 311 3.33 7.50 -12.62
N ILE A 312 2.90 8.74 -12.89
CA ILE A 312 2.49 9.18 -14.23
C ILE A 312 3.64 9.04 -15.22
N ALA A 313 4.85 9.48 -14.86
CA ALA A 313 6.04 9.36 -15.71
C ALA A 313 6.44 7.89 -15.99
N GLY A 314 6.06 6.96 -15.10
CA GLY A 314 6.27 5.53 -15.26
C GLY A 314 5.27 4.83 -16.19
N ILE A 315 4.11 5.44 -16.45
CA ILE A 315 3.10 4.89 -17.38
C ILE A 315 3.65 4.95 -18.80
N ARG A 316 3.56 3.84 -19.53
CA ARG A 316 4.03 3.74 -20.91
C ARG A 316 2.98 3.06 -21.80
N PRO A 317 2.95 3.37 -23.11
CA PRO A 317 2.13 2.65 -24.07
C PRO A 317 2.45 1.16 -24.12
N LEU A 318 1.51 0.37 -24.65
CA LEU A 318 1.71 -1.04 -24.96
C LEU A 318 2.91 -1.24 -25.89
N ASP A 319 3.69 -2.30 -25.66
CA ASP A 319 4.83 -2.65 -26.49
C ASP A 319 4.36 -3.16 -27.87
N ALA A 320 4.70 -2.41 -28.92
CA ALA A 320 4.26 -2.68 -30.28
C ALA A 320 4.82 -4.02 -30.82
N LYS A 321 6.02 -4.42 -30.38
CA LYS A 321 6.63 -5.69 -30.79
C LYS A 321 5.86 -6.87 -30.18
N ALA A 322 5.63 -6.86 -28.88
CA ALA A 322 4.87 -7.90 -28.19
C ALA A 322 3.41 -7.98 -28.69
N LEU A 323 2.80 -6.84 -29.04
CA LEU A 323 1.50 -6.81 -29.72
C LEU A 323 1.54 -7.54 -31.08
N GLY A 324 2.54 -7.24 -31.92
CA GLY A 324 2.72 -7.92 -33.20
C GLY A 324 2.95 -9.42 -33.04
N GLU A 325 3.81 -9.81 -32.11
CA GLU A 325 4.08 -11.22 -31.77
C GLU A 325 2.81 -11.94 -31.28
N ALA A 326 1.95 -11.26 -30.53
CA ALA A 326 0.69 -11.83 -30.07
C ALA A 326 -0.25 -12.14 -31.25
N TRP A 327 -0.44 -11.19 -32.16
CA TRP A 327 -1.28 -11.39 -33.35
C TRP A 327 -0.75 -12.50 -34.27
N GLU A 328 0.57 -12.55 -34.50
CA GLU A 328 1.19 -13.61 -35.30
C GLU A 328 1.10 -14.98 -34.63
N ARG A 329 1.23 -15.05 -33.30
CA ARG A 329 0.98 -16.31 -32.57
C ARG A 329 -0.47 -16.75 -32.71
N GLN A 330 -1.43 -15.84 -32.56
CA GLN A 330 -2.85 -16.16 -32.63
C GLN A 330 -3.32 -16.67 -34.00
N LYS A 331 -2.68 -16.21 -35.09
CA LYS A 331 -2.92 -16.73 -36.45
C LYS A 331 -2.50 -18.19 -36.61
N ARG A 332 -1.41 -18.58 -35.93
CA ARG A 332 -0.83 -19.93 -36.01
C ARG A 332 -1.48 -20.92 -35.06
N MET A 333 -2.24 -20.47 -34.07
CA MET A 333 -2.97 -21.35 -33.14
C MET A 333 -3.98 -22.23 -33.88
N THR A 334 -4.21 -23.46 -33.40
CA THR A 334 -5.20 -24.41 -33.96
C THR A 334 -6.65 -23.97 -33.71
N LYS A 335 -7.02 -22.82 -34.27
CA LYS A 335 -8.35 -22.20 -34.26
C LYS A 335 -8.53 -21.37 -35.53
N PRO A 336 -9.75 -21.18 -36.03
CA PRO A 336 -9.99 -20.17 -37.06
C PRO A 336 -9.59 -18.77 -36.56
N ALA A 337 -9.00 -17.95 -37.42
CA ALA A 337 -8.62 -16.58 -37.09
C ALA A 337 -9.85 -15.77 -36.62
N GLY A 338 -9.74 -15.05 -35.50
CA GLY A 338 -10.83 -14.25 -34.92
C GLY A 338 -11.89 -15.05 -34.15
N ALA A 339 -11.80 -16.39 -34.10
CA ALA A 339 -12.84 -17.22 -33.47
C ALA A 339 -12.99 -17.00 -31.95
N LEU A 340 -11.99 -16.44 -31.26
CA LEU A 340 -12.09 -16.10 -29.83
C LEU A 340 -12.55 -14.66 -29.58
N GLY A 341 -12.83 -13.88 -30.65
CA GLY A 341 -13.40 -12.54 -30.56
C GLY A 341 -12.62 -11.60 -29.63
N MET A 342 -13.30 -11.06 -28.61
CA MET A 342 -12.72 -10.12 -27.64
C MET A 342 -11.50 -10.69 -26.90
N LEU A 343 -11.47 -12.01 -26.68
CA LEU A 343 -10.36 -12.64 -25.96
C LEU A 343 -9.04 -12.56 -26.75
N GLU A 344 -9.11 -12.43 -28.07
CA GLU A 344 -7.92 -12.20 -28.92
C GLU A 344 -7.33 -10.80 -28.71
N ILE A 345 -8.20 -9.80 -28.51
CA ILE A 345 -7.80 -8.42 -28.24
C ILE A 345 -7.17 -8.32 -26.85
N ILE A 346 -7.80 -8.92 -25.84
CA ILE A 346 -7.28 -8.90 -24.46
C ILE A 346 -5.96 -9.64 -24.35
N SER A 347 -5.82 -10.81 -24.97
CA SER A 347 -4.53 -11.52 -24.96
C SER A 347 -3.41 -10.70 -25.62
N ALA A 348 -3.69 -10.00 -26.72
CA ALA A 348 -2.74 -9.07 -27.32
C ALA A 348 -2.42 -7.88 -26.40
N GLN A 349 -3.44 -7.29 -25.75
CA GLN A 349 -3.26 -6.23 -24.75
C GLN A 349 -2.35 -6.68 -23.60
N LEU A 350 -2.56 -7.88 -23.06
CA LEU A 350 -1.72 -8.46 -22.00
C LEU A 350 -0.28 -8.68 -22.47
N CYS A 351 -0.06 -9.11 -23.72
CA CYS A 351 1.29 -9.22 -24.29
C CYS A 351 1.96 -7.84 -24.40
N GLY A 352 1.26 -6.85 -24.93
CA GLY A 352 1.76 -5.49 -25.06
C GLY A 352 2.09 -4.85 -23.70
N LEU A 353 1.26 -5.10 -22.70
CA LEU A 353 1.44 -4.55 -21.35
C LEU A 353 2.66 -5.18 -20.67
N SER A 354 2.74 -6.51 -20.68
CA SER A 354 3.83 -7.27 -20.07
C SER A 354 5.13 -7.26 -20.87
N ARG A 355 5.08 -6.82 -22.14
CA ARG A 355 6.17 -6.86 -23.13
C ARG A 355 6.69 -8.27 -23.41
N GLN A 356 5.80 -9.25 -23.31
CA GLN A 356 6.12 -10.66 -23.43
C GLN A 356 5.01 -11.39 -24.17
N CYS A 357 5.37 -12.25 -25.13
CA CYS A 357 4.45 -13.16 -25.79
C CYS A 357 4.97 -14.60 -25.68
N PRO A 358 4.23 -15.55 -25.08
CA PRO A 358 2.95 -15.38 -24.40
C PRO A 358 3.02 -14.51 -23.12
N PRO A 359 1.94 -13.86 -22.70
CA PRO A 359 1.96 -12.96 -21.55
C PRO A 359 1.96 -13.74 -20.22
N PRO A 360 2.43 -13.17 -19.10
CA PRO A 360 2.22 -13.76 -17.78
C PRO A 360 0.74 -14.02 -17.52
N ILE A 361 0.42 -15.19 -16.96
CA ILE A 361 -0.97 -15.51 -16.56
C ILE A 361 -1.35 -14.59 -15.38
N PRO A 362 -2.48 -13.86 -15.44
CA PRO A 362 -2.98 -12.99 -14.35
C PRO A 362 -3.45 -13.76 -13.10
N GLU A 363 -2.54 -14.49 -12.47
CA GLU A 363 -2.77 -15.33 -11.28
C GLU A 363 -1.47 -15.43 -10.45
N PRO A 364 -1.50 -15.16 -9.12
CA PRO A 364 -2.65 -14.73 -8.32
C PRO A 364 -3.09 -13.29 -8.63
N ALA A 365 -4.31 -12.93 -8.23
CA ALA A 365 -4.89 -11.60 -8.41
C ALA A 365 -5.47 -11.09 -7.09
N ALA A 366 -5.61 -9.76 -6.97
CA ALA A 366 -6.17 -9.13 -5.78
C ALA A 366 -7.23 -8.09 -6.13
N VAL A 367 -8.36 -8.12 -5.43
CA VAL A 367 -9.36 -7.05 -5.42
C VAL A 367 -9.09 -6.11 -4.26
N ALA A 368 -8.95 -4.81 -4.58
CA ALA A 368 -8.83 -3.74 -3.60
C ALA A 368 -10.17 -3.03 -3.49
N VAL A 369 -10.85 -3.19 -2.36
CA VAL A 369 -12.11 -2.52 -2.05
C VAL A 369 -11.82 -1.24 -1.28
N PHE A 370 -11.91 -0.09 -1.94
CA PHE A 370 -11.72 1.21 -1.29
C PHE A 370 -13.01 1.69 -0.64
N ALA A 371 -12.96 2.00 0.64
CA ALA A 371 -14.12 2.39 1.43
C ALA A 371 -14.07 3.88 1.82
N GLY A 372 -15.19 4.58 1.61
CA GLY A 372 -15.33 6.01 1.87
C GLY A 372 -16.78 6.43 2.03
N ASP A 373 -17.08 7.26 3.04
CA ASP A 373 -18.40 7.86 3.23
C ASP A 373 -18.53 9.21 2.53
N HIS A 374 -19.76 9.55 2.14
CA HIS A 374 -20.06 10.76 1.37
C HIS A 374 -20.96 11.74 2.10
N GLY A 375 -20.55 13.00 2.22
CA GLY A 375 -21.37 14.06 2.85
C GLY A 375 -22.67 14.36 2.11
N VAL A 376 -22.73 14.07 0.80
CA VAL A 376 -23.96 14.20 0.00
C VAL A 376 -25.09 13.26 0.47
N HIS A 377 -24.80 12.29 1.34
CA HIS A 377 -25.80 11.51 2.06
C HIS A 377 -26.87 12.40 2.73
N ALA A 378 -26.45 13.56 3.26
CA ALA A 378 -27.33 14.55 3.90
C ALA A 378 -28.46 15.06 2.98
N GLN A 379 -28.31 14.94 1.66
CA GLN A 379 -29.31 15.35 0.67
C GLN A 379 -30.38 14.28 0.38
N GLY A 380 -30.38 13.16 1.12
CA GLY A 380 -31.41 12.12 1.02
C GLY A 380 -31.42 11.40 -0.33
N VAL A 381 -30.24 11.16 -0.90
CA VAL A 381 -30.03 10.49 -2.21
C VAL A 381 -30.06 8.96 -2.15
N THR A 382 -30.21 8.41 -0.95
CA THR A 382 -30.29 6.97 -0.66
C THR A 382 -31.13 6.77 0.62
N PRO A 383 -31.92 5.68 0.71
CA PRO A 383 -32.65 5.33 1.93
C PRO A 383 -31.77 4.64 2.99
N TRP A 384 -30.55 4.23 2.62
CA TRP A 384 -29.66 3.51 3.52
C TRP A 384 -29.00 4.46 4.53
N PRO A 385 -28.93 4.08 5.81
CA PRO A 385 -28.14 4.80 6.82
C PRO A 385 -26.66 4.85 6.47
N GLN A 386 -25.96 5.90 6.89
CA GLN A 386 -24.53 6.09 6.56
C GLN A 386 -23.65 5.03 7.25
N GLU A 387 -24.05 4.55 8.42
CA GLU A 387 -23.32 3.52 9.20
C GLU A 387 -23.17 2.20 8.45
N VAL A 388 -23.99 1.95 7.41
CA VAL A 388 -23.93 0.75 6.58
C VAL A 388 -22.56 0.61 5.90
N THR A 389 -21.87 1.72 5.58
CA THR A 389 -20.50 1.67 5.04
C THR A 389 -19.57 0.88 5.98
N GLY A 390 -19.49 1.29 7.25
CA GLY A 390 -18.65 0.61 8.26
C GLY A 390 -19.11 -0.82 8.57
N GLN A 391 -20.43 -1.07 8.58
CA GLN A 391 -20.99 -2.41 8.80
C GLN A 391 -20.63 -3.37 7.66
N MET A 392 -20.67 -2.93 6.41
CA MET A 392 -20.27 -3.75 5.27
C MET A 392 -18.76 -3.99 5.24
N VAL A 393 -17.95 -3.00 5.62
CA VAL A 393 -16.51 -3.22 5.80
C VAL A 393 -16.26 -4.30 6.86
N ALA A 394 -16.94 -4.25 8.01
CA ALA A 394 -16.84 -5.29 9.03
C ALA A 394 -17.30 -6.66 8.51
N ASN A 395 -18.38 -6.71 7.71
CA ASN A 395 -18.85 -7.93 7.08
C ASN A 395 -17.84 -8.51 6.07
N MET A 396 -17.19 -7.67 5.26
CA MET A 396 -16.14 -8.08 4.32
C MET A 396 -14.92 -8.66 5.04
N LEU A 397 -14.49 -8.02 6.13
CA LEU A 397 -13.38 -8.49 6.96
C LEU A 397 -13.73 -9.80 7.67
N GLY A 398 -15.00 -10.00 8.03
CA GLY A 398 -15.54 -11.26 8.54
C GLY A 398 -15.74 -12.35 7.46
N GLY A 399 -15.49 -12.05 6.18
CA GLY A 399 -15.64 -13.01 5.09
C GLY A 399 -17.08 -13.22 4.59
N GLY A 400 -18.02 -12.37 5.00
CA GLY A 400 -19.46 -12.54 4.80
C GLY A 400 -20.06 -11.81 3.60
N ALA A 401 -19.29 -11.01 2.85
CA ALA A 401 -19.80 -10.28 1.69
C ALA A 401 -19.84 -11.14 0.42
N VAL A 402 -20.62 -10.71 -0.58
CA VAL A 402 -20.69 -11.38 -1.89
C VAL A 402 -19.33 -11.34 -2.59
N SER A 403 -18.61 -10.22 -2.45
CA SER A 403 -17.23 -10.06 -2.91
C SER A 403 -16.28 -11.11 -2.31
N ASN A 404 -16.41 -11.48 -1.03
CA ASN A 404 -15.61 -12.57 -0.43
C ASN A 404 -15.92 -13.92 -1.09
N ALA A 405 -17.21 -14.22 -1.30
CA ALA A 405 -17.62 -15.49 -1.91
C ALA A 405 -17.07 -15.63 -3.34
N PHE A 406 -17.16 -14.55 -4.14
CA PHE A 406 -16.63 -14.55 -5.50
C PHE A 406 -15.10 -14.57 -5.52
N ALA A 407 -14.42 -13.79 -4.68
CA ALA A 407 -12.97 -13.80 -4.55
C ALA A 407 -12.43 -15.19 -4.20
N THR A 408 -13.06 -15.85 -3.24
CA THR A 408 -12.73 -17.24 -2.86
C THR A 408 -12.90 -18.20 -4.03
N GLN A 409 -14.01 -18.08 -4.78
CA GLN A 409 -14.31 -18.98 -5.90
C GLN A 409 -13.27 -18.86 -7.02
N VAL A 410 -12.87 -17.64 -7.37
CA VAL A 410 -11.91 -17.36 -8.44
C VAL A 410 -10.45 -17.35 -7.98
N GLY A 411 -10.21 -17.52 -6.68
CA GLY A 411 -8.88 -17.58 -6.08
C GLY A 411 -8.17 -16.21 -6.01
N ALA A 412 -8.94 -15.13 -5.91
CA ALA A 412 -8.42 -13.79 -5.70
C ALA A 412 -8.31 -13.44 -4.20
N GLU A 413 -7.31 -12.65 -3.85
CA GLU A 413 -7.19 -12.01 -2.54
C GLU A 413 -8.17 -10.83 -2.46
N LEU A 414 -8.85 -10.64 -1.32
CA LEU A 414 -9.67 -9.47 -1.07
C LEU A 414 -9.01 -8.63 0.02
N CYS A 415 -8.77 -7.36 -0.29
CA CYS A 415 -8.21 -6.38 0.62
C CYS A 415 -9.17 -5.20 0.74
N VAL A 416 -9.49 -4.79 1.97
CA VAL A 416 -10.32 -3.61 2.23
C VAL A 416 -9.43 -2.46 2.66
N VAL A 417 -9.54 -1.34 1.97
CA VAL A 417 -8.76 -0.12 2.22
C VAL A 417 -9.69 0.97 2.69
N ASP A 418 -9.60 1.35 3.95
CA ASP A 418 -10.33 2.48 4.49
C ASP A 418 -9.62 3.77 4.11
N VAL A 419 -10.20 4.50 3.17
CA VAL A 419 -9.68 5.79 2.69
C VAL A 419 -10.46 6.94 3.34
N GLY A 420 -11.74 6.70 3.68
CA GLY A 420 -12.53 7.72 4.33
C GLY A 420 -13.85 7.25 4.92
N VAL A 421 -13.89 6.08 5.56
CA VAL A 421 -15.07 5.67 6.34
C VAL A 421 -15.26 6.63 7.52
N ALA A 422 -16.49 7.06 7.80
CA ALA A 422 -16.76 8.02 8.87
C ALA A 422 -16.52 7.43 10.27
N ALA A 423 -16.72 6.13 10.43
CA ALA A 423 -16.49 5.40 11.68
C ALA A 423 -15.03 4.95 11.85
N ASP A 424 -14.61 4.79 13.11
CA ASP A 424 -13.36 4.13 13.47
C ASP A 424 -13.52 2.60 13.37
N LEU A 425 -12.58 1.97 12.66
CA LEU A 425 -12.60 0.53 12.39
C LEU A 425 -11.38 -0.15 13.03
N PRO A 426 -11.57 -1.29 13.72
CA PRO A 426 -10.47 -1.97 14.39
C PRO A 426 -9.51 -2.60 13.37
N ALA A 427 -8.21 -2.53 13.67
CA ALA A 427 -7.19 -3.19 12.88
C ALA A 427 -7.34 -4.72 12.96
N GLN A 428 -7.38 -5.37 11.79
CA GLN A 428 -7.42 -6.82 11.66
C GLN A 428 -6.82 -7.24 10.31
N GLN A 429 -6.60 -8.54 10.12
CA GLN A 429 -6.02 -9.06 8.88
C GLN A 429 -6.92 -8.72 7.67
N GLY A 430 -6.30 -8.30 6.56
CA GLY A 430 -7.01 -7.92 5.32
C GLY A 430 -7.54 -6.48 5.31
N PHE A 431 -7.39 -5.75 6.43
CA PHE A 431 -7.74 -4.34 6.54
C PHE A 431 -6.52 -3.42 6.41
N LEU A 432 -6.59 -2.43 5.52
CA LEU A 432 -5.58 -1.38 5.39
C LEU A 432 -6.13 -0.05 5.91
N PRO A 433 -5.72 0.40 7.12
CA PRO A 433 -6.16 1.68 7.69
C PRO A 433 -5.40 2.83 7.05
N ARG A 434 -5.87 3.33 5.90
CA ARG A 434 -5.24 4.39 5.10
C ARG A 434 -6.13 5.64 5.03
N LYS A 435 -6.86 5.91 6.11
CA LYS A 435 -7.89 6.94 6.17
C LYS A 435 -7.26 8.32 5.99
N VAL A 436 -7.71 9.05 4.98
CA VAL A 436 -7.31 10.45 4.73
C VAL A 436 -8.15 11.38 5.61
N ARG A 437 -9.47 11.16 5.66
CA ARG A 437 -10.42 11.90 6.51
C ARG A 437 -11.70 11.08 6.73
N PRO A 438 -12.49 11.32 7.80
CA PRO A 438 -13.73 10.60 8.05
C PRO A 438 -14.87 11.14 7.18
N GLY A 439 -14.98 10.62 5.96
CA GLY A 439 -16.00 10.99 4.97
C GLY A 439 -15.75 12.33 4.26
N THR A 440 -16.27 12.46 3.05
CA THR A 440 -16.25 13.73 2.30
C THR A 440 -17.27 14.72 2.86
N ALA A 441 -17.08 16.01 2.60
CA ALA A 441 -18.09 17.03 2.82
C ALA A 441 -19.23 16.92 1.78
N ASP A 442 -20.35 17.60 2.03
CA ASP A 442 -21.46 17.66 1.09
C ASP A 442 -21.12 18.54 -0.12
N MET A 443 -20.92 17.90 -1.27
CA MET A 443 -20.57 18.57 -2.53
C MET A 443 -21.60 19.59 -3.02
N THR A 444 -22.81 19.63 -2.46
CA THR A 444 -23.83 20.64 -2.78
C THR A 444 -23.70 21.93 -1.98
N GLN A 445 -22.88 21.93 -0.91
CA GLN A 445 -22.67 23.09 -0.03
C GLN A 445 -21.25 23.68 -0.19
N GLY A 446 -20.31 22.89 -0.67
CA GLY A 446 -18.91 23.26 -0.87
C GLY A 446 -18.15 22.11 -1.54
N PRO A 447 -16.82 22.17 -1.65
CA PRO A 447 -16.04 21.07 -2.22
C PRO A 447 -16.13 19.81 -1.33
N ALA A 448 -16.18 18.63 -1.95
CA ALA A 448 -16.21 17.34 -1.25
C ALA A 448 -14.96 17.11 -0.37
N MET A 449 -13.80 17.58 -0.82
CA MET A 449 -12.52 17.48 -0.11
C MET A 449 -11.54 18.56 -0.62
N THR A 450 -10.42 18.77 0.07
CA THR A 450 -9.36 19.65 -0.45
C THR A 450 -8.60 18.99 -1.60
N ARG A 451 -7.82 19.77 -2.36
CA ARG A 451 -6.96 19.20 -3.41
C ARG A 451 -5.89 18.29 -2.83
N GLU A 452 -5.36 18.63 -1.67
CA GLU A 452 -4.36 17.87 -0.93
C GLU A 452 -4.93 16.53 -0.46
N GLU A 453 -6.18 16.53 0.02
CA GLU A 453 -6.89 15.30 0.40
C GLU A 453 -7.18 14.42 -0.82
N ALA A 454 -7.59 15.00 -1.95
CA ALA A 454 -7.78 14.27 -3.20
C ALA A 454 -6.46 13.64 -3.67
N LYS A 455 -5.35 14.38 -3.61
CA LYS A 455 -4.01 13.88 -3.94
C LYS A 455 -3.58 12.76 -2.98
N ALA A 456 -3.75 12.95 -1.67
CA ALA A 456 -3.43 11.94 -0.67
C ALA A 456 -4.23 10.64 -0.90
N ALA A 457 -5.51 10.75 -1.25
CA ALA A 457 -6.33 9.58 -1.58
C ALA A 457 -5.86 8.88 -2.87
N ILE A 458 -5.44 9.62 -3.91
CA ILE A 458 -4.80 9.04 -5.10
C ILE A 458 -3.52 8.29 -4.70
N GLU A 459 -2.70 8.88 -3.84
CA GLU A 459 -1.46 8.25 -3.36
C GLU A 459 -1.72 6.96 -2.59
N VAL A 460 -2.78 6.90 -1.76
CA VAL A 460 -3.24 5.65 -1.11
C VAL A 460 -3.52 4.56 -2.14
N GLY A 461 -4.17 4.90 -3.26
CA GLY A 461 -4.39 3.97 -4.37
C GLY A 461 -3.11 3.48 -5.04
N ILE A 462 -2.16 4.38 -5.28
CA ILE A 462 -0.86 4.06 -5.89
C ILE A 462 -0.06 3.12 -4.97
N GLU A 463 0.00 3.42 -3.68
CA GLU A 463 0.68 2.59 -2.68
C GLU A 463 0.03 1.22 -2.57
N THR A 464 -1.30 1.16 -2.59
CA THR A 464 -2.05 -0.11 -2.59
C THR A 464 -1.69 -0.97 -3.81
N ALA A 465 -1.60 -0.38 -5.01
CA ALA A 465 -1.15 -1.09 -6.21
C ALA A 465 0.30 -1.60 -6.08
N ARG A 466 1.21 -0.75 -5.57
CA ARG A 466 2.62 -1.11 -5.33
C ARG A 466 2.76 -2.29 -4.36
N ASP A 467 2.03 -2.24 -3.24
CA ASP A 467 2.08 -3.28 -2.22
C ASP A 467 1.48 -4.60 -2.73
N LEU A 468 0.33 -4.56 -3.40
CA LEU A 468 -0.30 -5.77 -3.95
C LEU A 468 0.54 -6.43 -5.05
N VAL A 469 1.17 -5.64 -5.94
CA VAL A 469 2.07 -6.17 -6.98
C VAL A 469 3.39 -6.67 -6.38
N ALA A 470 3.95 -5.99 -5.38
CA ALA A 470 5.12 -6.45 -4.66
C ALA A 470 4.85 -7.76 -3.88
N ALA A 471 3.61 -7.97 -3.44
CA ALA A 471 3.13 -9.22 -2.86
C ALA A 471 2.88 -10.34 -3.91
N GLY A 472 3.26 -10.13 -5.18
CA GLY A 472 3.24 -11.14 -6.22
C GLY A 472 1.95 -11.22 -7.05
N ASN A 473 0.97 -10.35 -6.80
CA ASN A 473 -0.26 -10.33 -7.61
C ASN A 473 0.02 -9.84 -9.03
N LYS A 474 -0.52 -10.55 -10.02
CA LYS A 474 -0.33 -10.32 -11.46
C LYS A 474 -1.56 -9.71 -12.15
N ALA A 475 -2.62 -9.47 -11.40
CA ALA A 475 -3.76 -8.66 -11.78
C ALA A 475 -4.32 -7.95 -10.55
N LEU A 476 -4.80 -6.74 -10.76
CA LEU A 476 -5.54 -5.95 -9.78
C LEU A 476 -7.00 -5.85 -10.22
N LEU A 477 -7.90 -5.74 -9.26
CA LEU A 477 -9.33 -5.55 -9.51
C LEU A 477 -9.82 -4.38 -8.67
N THR A 478 -10.63 -3.52 -9.26
CA THR A 478 -11.26 -2.42 -8.54
C THR A 478 -12.46 -2.92 -7.76
N GLY A 479 -12.60 -2.49 -6.52
CA GLY A 479 -13.84 -2.55 -5.76
C GLY A 479 -14.01 -1.28 -4.93
N GLU A 480 -15.24 -1.04 -4.49
CA GLU A 480 -15.56 0.11 -3.64
C GLU A 480 -16.65 -0.23 -2.63
N MET A 481 -16.75 0.58 -1.59
CA MET A 481 -17.83 0.56 -0.63
C MET A 481 -18.07 1.98 -0.10
N GLY A 482 -19.28 2.51 -0.31
CA GLY A 482 -19.60 3.85 0.19
C GLY A 482 -21.07 4.18 0.00
N ILE A 483 -21.76 4.48 1.09
CA ILE A 483 -23.14 4.96 0.98
C ILE A 483 -23.15 6.33 0.29
N ALA A 484 -24.09 6.49 -0.66
CA ALA A 484 -24.28 7.66 -1.53
C ALA A 484 -23.22 7.90 -2.62
N ASN A 485 -22.21 7.05 -2.76
CA ASN A 485 -21.12 7.25 -3.72
C ASN A 485 -21.55 7.25 -5.20
N THR A 486 -22.63 6.56 -5.55
CA THR A 486 -23.18 6.57 -6.93
C THR A 486 -23.66 7.95 -7.38
N THR A 487 -23.94 8.87 -6.45
CA THR A 487 -24.22 10.28 -6.74
C THR A 487 -22.96 10.98 -7.22
N ALA A 488 -21.83 10.82 -6.51
CA ALA A 488 -20.53 11.32 -6.94
C ALA A 488 -20.08 10.67 -8.27
N SER A 489 -20.30 9.35 -8.44
CA SER A 489 -20.04 8.66 -9.71
C SER A 489 -20.80 9.30 -10.88
N ALA A 490 -22.10 9.60 -10.72
CA ALA A 490 -22.90 10.23 -11.76
C ALA A 490 -22.41 11.65 -12.09
N ALA A 491 -22.03 12.44 -11.08
CA ALA A 491 -21.45 13.77 -11.27
C ALA A 491 -20.13 13.72 -12.06
N LEU A 492 -19.20 12.86 -11.65
CA LEU A 492 -17.93 12.64 -12.36
C LEU A 492 -18.17 12.20 -13.81
N ILE A 493 -19.06 11.23 -14.04
CA ILE A 493 -19.37 10.75 -15.38
C ILE A 493 -19.92 11.89 -16.24
N SER A 494 -20.89 12.67 -15.72
CA SER A 494 -21.47 13.81 -16.44
C SER A 494 -20.40 14.80 -16.90
N VAL A 495 -19.44 15.15 -16.04
CA VAL A 495 -18.32 16.05 -16.36
C VAL A 495 -17.47 15.53 -17.52
N TYR A 496 -17.05 14.26 -17.48
CA TYR A 496 -16.11 13.73 -18.48
C TYR A 496 -16.78 13.24 -19.77
N THR A 497 -18.06 12.87 -19.72
CA THR A 497 -18.81 12.46 -20.92
C THR A 497 -19.50 13.64 -21.59
N GLY A 498 -19.80 14.71 -20.86
CA GLY A 498 -20.65 15.82 -21.30
C GLY A 498 -22.13 15.43 -21.38
N THR A 499 -22.53 14.34 -20.73
CA THR A 499 -23.90 13.81 -20.75
C THR A 499 -24.71 14.44 -19.63
N ASP A 500 -26.00 14.70 -19.87
CA ASP A 500 -26.89 15.28 -18.88
C ASP A 500 -26.99 14.41 -17.61
N PRO A 501 -27.00 15.01 -16.40
CA PRO A 501 -27.18 14.28 -15.15
C PRO A 501 -28.36 13.30 -15.14
N ALA A 502 -29.46 13.60 -15.81
CA ALA A 502 -30.64 12.74 -15.87
C ALA A 502 -30.40 11.42 -16.64
N GLU A 503 -29.44 11.40 -17.57
CA GLU A 503 -29.12 10.21 -18.36
C GLU A 503 -28.07 9.32 -17.70
N VAL A 504 -27.24 9.88 -16.81
CA VAL A 504 -26.15 9.14 -16.14
C VAL A 504 -26.47 8.76 -14.70
N THR A 505 -27.49 9.39 -14.09
CA THR A 505 -27.91 9.09 -12.72
C THR A 505 -28.80 7.85 -12.69
N GLY A 506 -28.32 6.80 -12.03
CA GLY A 506 -29.05 5.55 -11.84
C GLY A 506 -29.66 5.39 -10.45
N ARG A 507 -30.41 4.29 -10.30
CA ARG A 507 -31.12 3.94 -9.07
C ARG A 507 -30.19 3.41 -7.97
N GLY A 508 -28.93 3.11 -8.27
CA GLY A 508 -27.98 2.54 -7.32
C GLY A 508 -28.56 1.32 -6.61
N THR A 509 -28.79 1.43 -5.30
CA THR A 509 -29.35 0.40 -4.43
C THR A 509 -30.83 0.06 -4.69
N GLY A 510 -31.45 0.60 -5.75
CA GLY A 510 -32.84 0.33 -6.12
C GLY A 510 -33.83 1.35 -5.59
N ILE A 511 -33.43 2.62 -5.52
CA ILE A 511 -34.27 3.73 -5.07
C ILE A 511 -35.51 3.95 -5.95
N ASP A 512 -36.55 4.56 -5.39
CA ASP A 512 -37.79 4.93 -6.09
C ASP A 512 -37.62 6.16 -7.01
N ASP A 513 -38.68 6.52 -7.73
CA ASP A 513 -38.68 7.60 -8.72
C ASP A 513 -38.47 8.97 -8.09
N GLU A 514 -39.04 9.20 -6.90
CA GLU A 514 -38.88 10.45 -6.16
C GLU A 514 -37.42 10.66 -5.74
N THR A 515 -36.81 9.62 -5.16
CA THR A 515 -35.41 9.65 -4.74
C THR A 515 -34.48 9.78 -5.95
N LEU A 516 -34.81 9.15 -7.09
CA LEU A 516 -34.06 9.31 -8.33
C LEU A 516 -34.12 10.75 -8.87
N SER A 517 -35.30 11.38 -8.85
CA SER A 517 -35.45 12.79 -9.24
C SER A 517 -34.60 13.68 -8.33
N ARG A 518 -34.72 13.50 -7.01
CA ARG A 518 -33.94 14.25 -6.01
C ARG A 518 -32.44 14.09 -6.22
N LYS A 519 -31.97 12.86 -6.46
CA LYS A 519 -30.57 12.55 -6.72
C LYS A 519 -30.06 13.23 -8.00
N THR A 520 -30.86 13.24 -9.05
CA THR A 520 -30.53 13.93 -10.31
C THR A 520 -30.38 15.44 -10.09
N ASP A 521 -31.30 16.05 -9.33
CA ASP A 521 -31.23 17.46 -8.99
C ASP A 521 -30.04 17.80 -8.08
N VAL A 522 -29.69 16.91 -7.15
CA VAL A 522 -28.47 17.01 -6.33
C VAL A 522 -27.21 17.03 -7.20
N VAL A 523 -27.10 16.12 -8.18
CA VAL A 523 -25.98 16.10 -9.13
C VAL A 523 -25.93 17.42 -9.90
N ARG A 524 -27.06 17.88 -10.44
CA ARG A 524 -27.13 19.13 -11.20
C ARG A 524 -26.67 20.32 -10.37
N ARG A 525 -27.16 20.47 -9.13
CA ARG A 525 -26.77 21.55 -8.22
C ARG A 525 -25.27 21.54 -7.91
N ALA A 526 -24.69 20.36 -7.69
CA ALA A 526 -23.24 20.25 -7.44
C ALA A 526 -22.43 20.70 -8.66
N LEU A 527 -22.83 20.32 -9.87
CA LEU A 527 -22.17 20.75 -11.11
C LEU A 527 -22.32 22.26 -11.36
N GLU A 528 -23.50 22.83 -11.09
CA GLU A 528 -23.76 24.27 -11.22
C GLU A 528 -22.93 25.10 -10.24
N LEU A 529 -22.80 24.62 -8.98
CA LEU A 529 -22.02 25.29 -7.94
C LEU A 529 -20.53 25.32 -8.27
N HIS A 530 -19.97 24.17 -8.67
CA HIS A 530 -18.52 24.01 -8.80
C HIS A 530 -17.97 24.36 -10.18
N GLN A 531 -18.79 24.26 -11.23
CA GLN A 531 -18.38 24.43 -12.63
C GLN A 531 -17.03 23.74 -12.93
N PRO A 532 -16.90 22.44 -12.62
CA PRO A 532 -15.61 21.77 -12.59
C PRO A 532 -14.99 21.69 -14.00
N ASP A 533 -13.71 22.04 -14.11
CA ASP A 533 -12.95 21.98 -15.36
C ASP A 533 -12.46 20.54 -15.62
N PRO A 534 -12.91 19.84 -16.68
CA PRO A 534 -12.45 18.50 -17.02
C PRO A 534 -10.94 18.41 -17.32
N ALA A 535 -10.26 19.53 -17.61
CA ALA A 535 -8.81 19.58 -17.80
C ALA A 535 -8.02 19.59 -16.47
N ASP A 536 -8.69 19.81 -15.34
CA ASP A 536 -8.11 19.74 -14.00
C ASP A 536 -8.70 18.56 -13.20
N PRO A 537 -8.26 17.32 -13.47
CA PRO A 537 -8.88 16.13 -12.89
C PRO A 537 -8.75 16.02 -11.37
N ILE A 538 -7.72 16.61 -10.77
CA ILE A 538 -7.57 16.67 -9.30
C ILE A 538 -8.56 17.67 -8.72
N GLY A 539 -8.75 18.82 -9.36
CA GLY A 539 -9.78 19.78 -8.98
C GLY A 539 -11.19 19.22 -9.07
N VAL A 540 -11.49 18.46 -10.13
CA VAL A 540 -12.78 17.76 -10.30
C VAL A 540 -13.02 16.78 -9.15
N LEU A 541 -12.03 15.95 -8.78
CA LEU A 541 -12.15 15.04 -7.64
C LEU A 541 -12.36 15.79 -6.33
N ALA A 542 -11.61 16.87 -6.10
CA ALA A 542 -11.73 17.68 -4.90
C ALA A 542 -13.14 18.30 -4.75
N ALA A 543 -13.70 18.77 -5.86
CA ALA A 543 -15.02 19.41 -5.87
C ALA A 543 -16.17 18.42 -5.64
N ILE A 544 -16.22 17.32 -6.40
CA ILE A 544 -17.42 16.47 -6.54
C ILE A 544 -17.16 14.95 -6.43
N GLY A 545 -15.92 14.55 -6.12
CA GLY A 545 -15.53 13.14 -6.04
C GLY A 545 -15.69 12.51 -4.65
N GLY A 546 -15.41 11.21 -4.57
CA GLY A 546 -15.22 10.46 -3.33
C GLY A 546 -13.74 10.16 -3.06
N LEU A 547 -13.40 9.92 -1.79
CA LEU A 547 -12.03 9.53 -1.40
C LEU A 547 -11.69 8.16 -1.97
N GLU A 548 -12.66 7.26 -2.02
CA GLU A 548 -12.54 5.96 -2.67
C GLU A 548 -12.47 6.07 -4.20
N HIS A 549 -13.10 7.06 -4.83
CA HIS A 549 -12.90 7.34 -6.26
C HIS A 549 -11.47 7.78 -6.53
N ALA A 550 -10.95 8.71 -5.73
CA ALA A 550 -9.57 9.17 -5.82
C ALA A 550 -8.57 8.02 -5.60
N ALA A 551 -8.81 7.14 -4.64
CA ALA A 551 -7.99 5.95 -4.44
C ALA A 551 -8.10 4.92 -5.58
N MET A 552 -9.29 4.71 -6.17
CA MET A 552 -9.42 3.89 -7.38
C MET A 552 -8.63 4.49 -8.56
N VAL A 553 -8.63 5.82 -8.73
CA VAL A 553 -7.77 6.50 -9.71
C VAL A 553 -6.31 6.14 -9.48
N GLY A 554 -5.84 6.23 -8.23
CA GLY A 554 -4.50 5.82 -7.84
C GLY A 554 -4.17 4.36 -8.15
N LEU A 555 -5.10 3.43 -7.89
CA LEU A 555 -4.93 2.01 -8.21
C LEU A 555 -4.74 1.80 -9.72
N LEU A 556 -5.51 2.51 -10.55
CA LEU A 556 -5.41 2.43 -12.01
C LEU A 556 -4.06 2.97 -12.52
N LEU A 557 -3.64 4.14 -12.04
CA LEU A 557 -2.35 4.74 -12.38
C LEU A 557 -1.18 3.84 -11.93
N GLY A 558 -1.24 3.34 -10.70
CA GLY A 558 -0.25 2.41 -10.16
C GLY A 558 -0.17 1.10 -10.94
N GLY A 559 -1.32 0.50 -11.28
CA GLY A 559 -1.40 -0.70 -12.12
C GLY A 559 -0.76 -0.49 -13.49
N ALA A 560 -1.08 0.62 -14.16
CA ALA A 560 -0.50 0.97 -15.45
C ALA A 560 1.02 1.22 -15.38
N CYS A 561 1.49 1.98 -14.39
CA CYS A 561 2.91 2.22 -14.15
C CYS A 561 3.68 0.90 -13.92
N LEU A 562 3.08 -0.02 -13.17
CA LEU A 562 3.64 -1.34 -12.86
C LEU A 562 3.39 -2.39 -13.96
N ARG A 563 2.74 -2.01 -15.06
CA ARG A 563 2.37 -2.88 -16.19
C ARG A 563 1.58 -4.12 -15.76
N THR A 564 0.69 -3.92 -14.81
CA THR A 564 -0.20 -4.94 -14.26
C THR A 564 -1.62 -4.64 -14.72
N PRO A 565 -2.34 -5.60 -15.33
CA PRO A 565 -3.71 -5.36 -15.78
C PRO A 565 -4.62 -5.07 -14.59
N VAL A 566 -5.54 -4.12 -14.77
CA VAL A 566 -6.55 -3.75 -13.79
C VAL A 566 -7.95 -4.01 -14.37
N ILE A 567 -8.70 -4.90 -13.73
CA ILE A 567 -10.06 -5.23 -14.13
C ILE A 567 -11.04 -4.30 -13.42
N LEU A 568 -11.78 -3.53 -14.22
CA LEU A 568 -12.76 -2.58 -13.75
C LEU A 568 -14.07 -3.28 -13.37
N ASP A 569 -14.69 -2.82 -12.30
CA ASP A 569 -15.99 -3.30 -11.85
C ASP A 569 -17.14 -2.52 -12.50
N GLY A 570 -18.00 -1.87 -11.71
CA GLY A 570 -19.19 -1.17 -12.18
C GLY A 570 -19.00 0.34 -12.33
N VAL A 571 -20.10 1.08 -12.12
CA VAL A 571 -20.22 2.52 -12.40
C VAL A 571 -19.17 3.38 -11.70
N SER A 572 -18.87 3.11 -10.42
CA SER A 572 -17.89 3.88 -9.65
C SER A 572 -16.46 3.67 -10.15
N ALA A 573 -16.11 2.44 -10.56
CA ALA A 573 -14.84 2.15 -11.21
C ALA A 573 -14.75 2.81 -12.60
N GLY A 574 -15.86 2.84 -13.35
CA GLY A 574 -15.96 3.58 -14.61
C GLY A 574 -15.76 5.09 -14.44
N ALA A 575 -16.34 5.69 -13.40
CA ALA A 575 -16.14 7.09 -13.05
C ALA A 575 -14.66 7.39 -12.71
N ALA A 576 -14.04 6.55 -11.87
CA ALA A 576 -12.62 6.66 -11.57
C ALA A 576 -11.74 6.48 -12.82
N ALA A 577 -12.08 5.57 -13.73
CA ALA A 577 -11.34 5.38 -14.98
C ALA A 577 -11.40 6.59 -15.93
N LEU A 578 -12.52 7.34 -15.94
CA LEU A 578 -12.62 8.60 -16.69
C LEU A 578 -11.65 9.65 -16.14
N VAL A 579 -11.59 9.81 -14.81
CA VAL A 579 -10.64 10.71 -14.15
C VAL A 579 -9.20 10.26 -14.41
N ALA A 580 -8.90 8.98 -14.24
CA ALA A 580 -7.56 8.45 -14.46
C ALA A 580 -7.08 8.67 -15.90
N ARG A 581 -7.96 8.51 -16.90
CA ARG A 581 -7.66 8.82 -18.31
C ARG A 581 -7.39 10.31 -18.51
N ALA A 582 -8.11 11.20 -17.83
CA ALA A 582 -7.86 12.64 -17.90
C ALA A 582 -6.50 13.02 -17.30
N ILE A 583 -6.03 12.29 -16.28
CA ILE A 583 -4.68 12.45 -15.72
C ILE A 583 -3.61 11.89 -16.67
N ALA A 584 -3.79 10.65 -17.13
CA ALA A 584 -2.83 9.94 -17.98
C ALA A 584 -3.58 9.06 -18.99
N PRO A 585 -3.75 9.49 -20.26
CA PRO A 585 -4.53 8.77 -21.27
C PRO A 585 -4.09 7.31 -21.48
N GLU A 586 -2.78 7.05 -21.35
CA GLU A 586 -2.15 5.74 -21.50
C GLU A 586 -2.55 4.74 -20.40
N VAL A 587 -3.18 5.19 -19.30
CA VAL A 587 -3.65 4.31 -18.22
C VAL A 587 -4.58 3.21 -18.74
N LEU A 588 -5.37 3.52 -19.78
CA LEU A 588 -6.32 2.58 -20.38
C LEU A 588 -5.66 1.35 -20.99
N ALA A 589 -4.36 1.42 -21.31
CA ALA A 589 -3.60 0.26 -21.75
C ALA A 589 -3.62 -0.89 -20.73
N ALA A 590 -3.75 -0.58 -19.43
CA ALA A 590 -3.84 -1.56 -18.37
C ALA A 590 -5.28 -1.92 -17.99
N CYS A 591 -6.28 -1.12 -18.39
CA CYS A 591 -7.67 -1.30 -17.97
C CYS A 591 -8.40 -2.35 -18.83
N ILE A 592 -9.15 -3.23 -18.16
CA ILE A 592 -10.07 -4.18 -18.80
C ILE A 592 -11.45 -4.00 -18.16
N ALA A 593 -12.49 -3.73 -18.95
CA ALA A 593 -13.84 -3.62 -18.41
C ALA A 593 -14.38 -5.01 -18.02
N GLY A 594 -14.64 -5.21 -16.73
CA GLY A 594 -15.11 -6.49 -16.21
C GLY A 594 -16.54 -6.79 -16.64
N HIS A 595 -17.50 -5.94 -16.25
CA HIS A 595 -18.90 -6.14 -16.60
C HIS A 595 -19.61 -4.87 -17.06
N ARG A 596 -20.73 -5.03 -17.77
CA ARG A 596 -21.70 -3.96 -17.98
C ARG A 596 -22.59 -3.88 -16.75
N SER A 597 -22.58 -2.72 -16.08
CA SER A 597 -23.48 -2.49 -14.95
C SER A 597 -24.87 -2.09 -15.46
N ALA A 598 -25.90 -2.43 -14.69
CA ALA A 598 -27.26 -1.93 -14.93
C ALA A 598 -27.42 -0.42 -14.66
N GLU A 599 -26.43 0.23 -14.04
CA GLU A 599 -26.43 1.68 -13.86
C GLU A 599 -26.17 2.40 -15.20
N PRO A 600 -27.02 3.35 -15.62
CA PRO A 600 -26.98 3.95 -16.95
C PRO A 600 -25.69 4.74 -17.20
N GLY A 601 -25.17 5.43 -16.17
CA GLY A 601 -23.88 6.12 -16.24
C GLY A 601 -22.71 5.22 -16.63
N HIS A 602 -22.75 3.92 -16.31
CA HIS A 602 -21.64 3.03 -16.66
C HIS A 602 -21.52 2.83 -18.18
N ILE A 603 -22.64 2.79 -18.90
CA ILE A 603 -22.63 2.67 -20.37
C ILE A 603 -22.00 3.92 -20.99
N ALA A 604 -22.37 5.12 -20.51
CA ALA A 604 -21.79 6.37 -20.96
C ALA A 604 -20.27 6.41 -20.71
N ALA A 605 -19.84 5.96 -19.52
CA ALA A 605 -18.43 5.86 -19.17
C ALA A 605 -17.67 4.89 -20.11
N LEU A 606 -18.16 3.66 -20.30
CA LEU A 606 -17.54 2.66 -21.17
C LEU A 606 -17.40 3.15 -22.61
N ASN A 607 -18.45 3.80 -23.15
CA ASN A 607 -18.43 4.39 -24.49
C ASN A 607 -17.35 5.48 -24.62
N LYS A 608 -17.27 6.39 -23.64
CA LYS A 608 -16.27 7.47 -23.63
C LYS A 608 -14.84 6.93 -23.47
N LEU A 609 -14.66 5.85 -22.71
CA LEU A 609 -13.38 5.17 -22.48
C LEU A 609 -12.97 4.28 -23.68
N GLY A 610 -13.90 3.92 -24.56
CA GLY A 610 -13.65 2.97 -25.64
C GLY A 610 -13.44 1.53 -25.15
N LEU A 611 -13.94 1.20 -23.96
CA LEU A 611 -13.81 -0.13 -23.36
C LEU A 611 -15.08 -0.94 -23.59
N ARG A 612 -14.89 -2.23 -23.92
CA ARG A 612 -16.01 -3.18 -24.08
C ARG A 612 -16.00 -4.19 -22.93
N PRO A 613 -17.10 -4.33 -22.18
CA PRO A 613 -17.16 -5.20 -21.00
C PRO A 613 -17.17 -6.69 -21.40
N LEU A 614 -16.62 -7.53 -20.53
CA LEU A 614 -16.56 -8.98 -20.72
C LEU A 614 -17.83 -9.72 -20.30
N VAL A 615 -18.51 -9.20 -19.28
CA VAL A 615 -19.68 -9.84 -18.65
C VAL A 615 -20.89 -8.90 -18.73
N ASP A 616 -22.07 -9.44 -18.96
CA ASP A 616 -23.31 -8.67 -19.10
C ASP A 616 -24.45 -9.42 -18.41
N LEU A 617 -24.70 -9.08 -17.15
CA LEU A 617 -25.58 -9.81 -16.23
C LEU A 617 -26.47 -8.87 -15.40
N ASP A 618 -26.61 -7.61 -15.82
CA ASP A 618 -27.38 -6.58 -15.12
C ASP A 618 -26.98 -6.37 -13.65
N LEU A 619 -25.70 -6.58 -13.32
CA LEU A 619 -25.16 -6.39 -11.97
C LEU A 619 -25.07 -4.90 -11.61
N ARG A 620 -25.28 -4.60 -10.33
CA ARG A 620 -25.20 -3.24 -9.77
C ARG A 620 -24.87 -3.23 -8.27
N LEU A 621 -24.23 -4.29 -7.78
CA LEU A 621 -23.86 -4.40 -6.37
C LEU A 621 -22.63 -3.54 -6.04
N GLY A 622 -21.64 -3.49 -6.93
CA GLY A 622 -20.33 -2.90 -6.63
C GLY A 622 -19.41 -3.91 -5.96
N GLU A 623 -18.57 -3.43 -5.03
CA GLU A 623 -17.63 -4.23 -4.23
C GLU A 623 -16.59 -5.03 -5.05
N GLY A 624 -16.47 -4.79 -6.36
CA GLY A 624 -15.58 -5.55 -7.24
C GLY A 624 -16.18 -6.86 -7.77
N THR A 625 -17.48 -7.10 -7.55
CA THR A 625 -18.11 -8.38 -7.88
C THR A 625 -18.14 -8.69 -9.38
N GLY A 626 -18.39 -7.70 -10.24
CA GLY A 626 -18.32 -7.85 -11.68
C GLY A 626 -16.90 -8.01 -12.20
N ALA A 627 -15.92 -7.32 -11.60
CA ALA A 627 -14.50 -7.52 -11.90
C ALA A 627 -14.06 -8.96 -11.56
N LEU A 628 -14.46 -9.48 -10.39
CA LEU A 628 -14.17 -10.84 -9.94
C LEU A 628 -14.75 -11.89 -10.88
N LEU A 629 -15.98 -11.71 -11.37
CA LEU A 629 -16.60 -12.61 -12.34
C LEU A 629 -15.93 -12.57 -13.72
N ALA A 630 -15.31 -11.44 -14.09
CA ALA A 630 -14.58 -11.30 -15.34
C ALA A 630 -13.15 -11.86 -15.30
N LEU A 631 -12.54 -11.98 -14.11
CA LEU A 631 -11.17 -12.47 -13.95
C LEU A 631 -10.90 -13.82 -14.62
N PRO A 632 -11.75 -14.86 -14.49
CA PRO A 632 -11.54 -16.13 -15.17
C PRO A 632 -11.48 -16.01 -16.70
N LEU A 633 -12.22 -15.06 -17.29
CA LEU A 633 -12.17 -14.81 -18.74
C LEU A 633 -10.82 -14.20 -19.12
N VAL A 634 -10.34 -13.22 -18.37
CA VAL A 634 -9.01 -12.61 -18.57
C VAL A 634 -7.90 -13.65 -18.42
N GLN A 635 -7.95 -14.49 -17.38
CA GLN A 635 -7.01 -15.60 -17.18
C GLN A 635 -7.03 -16.60 -18.33
N SER A 636 -8.23 -16.93 -18.84
CA SER A 636 -8.39 -17.84 -19.98
C SER A 636 -7.72 -17.31 -21.24
N THR A 637 -7.71 -15.98 -21.46
CA THR A 637 -7.02 -15.38 -22.62
C THR A 637 -5.51 -15.62 -22.58
N ALA A 638 -4.88 -15.43 -21.41
CA ALA A 638 -3.44 -15.68 -21.24
C ALA A 638 -3.13 -17.17 -21.34
N ARG A 639 -3.95 -18.04 -20.74
CA ARG A 639 -3.79 -19.51 -20.82
C ARG A 639 -3.90 -20.00 -22.25
N ALA A 640 -4.85 -19.50 -23.04
CA ALA A 640 -4.93 -19.83 -24.45
C ALA A 640 -3.61 -19.53 -25.18
N MET A 641 -2.99 -18.39 -24.89
CA MET A 641 -1.67 -18.02 -25.41
C MET A 641 -0.55 -18.99 -25.02
N HIS A 642 -0.61 -19.65 -23.87
CA HIS A 642 0.40 -20.65 -23.48
C HIS A 642 0.10 -22.05 -24.01
N GLU A 643 -1.15 -22.48 -23.94
CA GLU A 643 -1.55 -23.90 -23.97
C GLU A 643 -2.10 -24.34 -25.33
N VAL A 644 -2.69 -23.44 -26.13
CA VAL A 644 -3.23 -23.81 -27.44
C VAL A 644 -2.07 -24.06 -28.41
N ALA A 645 -2.03 -25.27 -28.97
CA ALA A 645 -1.06 -25.68 -29.96
C ALA A 645 -1.13 -24.80 -31.23
N THR A 646 -0.04 -24.75 -31.97
CA THR A 646 -0.02 -24.20 -33.33
C THR A 646 -0.33 -25.28 -34.36
N PHE A 647 -0.83 -24.89 -35.55
CA PHE A 647 -1.08 -25.80 -36.67
C PHE A 647 0.14 -26.69 -36.97
N ASP A 648 1.33 -26.08 -37.05
CA ASP A 648 2.61 -26.79 -37.20
C ASP A 648 2.85 -27.85 -36.12
N SER A 649 2.74 -27.47 -34.85
CA SER A 649 2.99 -28.38 -33.72
C SER A 649 1.95 -29.49 -33.59
N ALA A 650 0.74 -29.27 -34.09
CA ALA A 650 -0.36 -30.22 -34.02
C ALA A 650 -0.46 -31.12 -35.27
N GLY A 651 0.36 -30.88 -36.29
CA GLY A 651 0.27 -31.59 -37.57
C GLY A 651 -1.04 -31.36 -38.31
N VAL A 652 -1.70 -30.22 -38.06
CA VAL A 652 -2.95 -29.85 -38.73
C VAL A 652 -2.62 -28.98 -39.92
N THR A 653 -3.08 -29.37 -41.11
CA THR A 653 -2.81 -28.67 -42.36
C THR A 653 -3.32 -27.22 -42.30
N GLU A 654 -2.44 -26.26 -42.59
CA GLU A 654 -2.83 -24.87 -42.80
C GLU A 654 -3.69 -24.74 -44.07
N LYS A 655 -4.62 -23.78 -44.09
CA LYS A 655 -5.49 -23.53 -45.25
C LYS A 655 -4.85 -22.60 -46.26
#